data_AF-X8JNF3-F1
#
_entry.id   AF-X8JNF3-F1
#
_cell.length_a   1.000
_cell.length_b   1.000
_cell.length_c   1.000
_cell.angle_alpha   90.00
_cell.angle_beta   90.00
_cell.angle_gamma   90.00
#
_symmetry.space_group_name_H-M   'P 1'
#
loop_
_entity.id
_entity.type
_entity.pdbx_description
1 polymer ?
#
loop_
_entity_poly.entity_id
_entity_poly.type
_entity_poly.pdbx_seq_one_letter_code
_entity_poly.pdbx_strand_id
1 'polypeptide(L)'
;MFDFANPPLDGTQTESESEDEVLHDIQRVSSEIREHEPNGCLSPEPQRVERSGSEMCFASVKFLGDLSDEDGQDPSAHVHIAEAVDYIIAFTDTILSWERVPEESFTAITLLFSPSFLARLFGLRNVFRGLAANALAPNNANIIVICWADELVVKLCACILHLATNGRMQDVHKVSGIQSIKAMQDNEARRSATQLPVDFDGLADLLSSKDASPATTRMAITMLYGTHVLREQYQNSISREIDGRLTASISKHIGKYGAANTSPATVYPSALAEHAMAASLYVHCSSRINNPLDAPFSPHHEHILVNLINSILDHCSNGLISESYSSGPLVMLLNDLGIMRWFWERWGDGSTSVASTALQLTRLWIQEYTQLEGKQHQTRFDVLWTAAPCSFQAILHVVDAPSMAPVGLLNEVVMVECICDAYIQLAKRIAPNDLRYRDILAEACKKICPYILIPDNNEHAENMRGLIVELLIAVGPETLKSAYGDATAVEFRWNNRGIVEQVLQTIAGMITHSSDGGPDVQAIWTERQTLRMKHLLDMLVVFLHAKTCAASAIVASTTFMATLIPWASRQPDSSRPVTDATQWKLLRASALMVLGLACSHFRICCSVLTKKFPEFDLDAFVNTILDSDSLALLEICQSSMRMYACGDLDD
;
A
#
# COMPACT_ATOMS: atom_id res chain seq x y z
N MET A 1 -4.41 61.42 6.08
CA MET A 1 -5.33 61.10 7.19
C MET A 1 -6.73 61.19 6.62
N PHE A 2 -7.25 60.08 6.10
CA PHE A 2 -8.62 59.95 5.62
C PHE A 2 -9.12 58.57 6.06
N ASP A 3 -10.10 58.58 6.97
CA ASP A 3 -10.83 57.43 7.47
C ASP A 3 -11.80 56.91 6.41
N PHE A 4 -11.76 55.60 6.17
CA PHE A 4 -12.85 54.88 5.49
C PHE A 4 -13.52 53.96 6.51
N ALA A 5 -14.59 54.47 7.12
CA ALA A 5 -15.58 53.66 7.80
C ALA A 5 -16.52 53.06 6.75
N ASN A 6 -16.54 51.73 6.63
CA ASN A 6 -17.54 51.01 5.84
C ASN A 6 -18.88 50.97 6.61
N PRO A 7 -20.03 51.21 5.96
CA PRO A 7 -21.33 51.04 6.58
C PRO A 7 -21.70 49.54 6.68
N PRO A 8 -22.61 49.16 7.59
CA PRO A 8 -23.03 47.78 7.77
C PRO A 8 -23.94 47.32 6.62
N LEU A 9 -23.71 46.09 6.15
CA LEU A 9 -24.54 45.40 5.17
C LEU A 9 -25.91 45.08 5.78
N ASP A 10 -26.95 45.61 5.16
CA ASP A 10 -28.35 45.37 5.48
C ASP A 10 -28.77 44.00 4.95
N GLY A 11 -29.13 43.10 5.86
CA GLY A 11 -29.47 41.72 5.58
C GLY A 11 -30.97 41.52 5.52
N THR A 12 -31.62 41.94 4.43
CA THR A 12 -32.99 41.49 4.09
C THR A 12 -33.27 41.64 2.59
N GLN A 13 -32.80 40.72 1.76
CA GLN A 13 -33.44 40.42 0.46
C GLN A 13 -33.30 38.92 0.16
N THR A 14 -34.32 38.15 0.51
CA THR A 14 -34.55 36.81 -0.04
C THR A 14 -35.54 36.96 -1.19
N GLU A 15 -35.04 36.96 -2.42
CA GLU A 15 -35.86 36.76 -3.61
C GLU A 15 -36.18 35.27 -3.71
N SER A 16 -37.44 34.94 -3.40
CA SER A 16 -38.05 33.63 -3.60
C SER A 16 -38.78 33.67 -4.93
N GLU A 17 -38.12 33.29 -6.01
CA GLU A 17 -38.82 32.91 -7.25
C GLU A 17 -39.29 31.47 -7.12
N SER A 18 -40.58 31.23 -7.36
CA SER A 18 -41.24 29.94 -7.20
C SER A 18 -40.83 28.96 -8.30
N GLU A 19 -39.89 28.06 -7.99
CA GLU A 19 -39.37 26.99 -8.86
C GLU A 19 -40.41 25.89 -9.21
N ASP A 20 -41.60 25.92 -8.60
CA ASP A 20 -42.63 24.88 -8.77
C ASP A 20 -43.36 24.92 -10.12
N GLU A 21 -43.35 26.04 -10.85
CA GLU A 21 -44.08 26.16 -12.14
C GLU A 21 -43.27 25.63 -13.34
N VAL A 22 -41.94 25.65 -13.28
CA VAL A 22 -41.06 25.24 -14.41
C VAL A 22 -40.85 23.73 -14.48
N LEU A 23 -40.96 23.03 -13.34
CA LEU A 23 -40.78 21.56 -13.26
C LEU A 23 -41.99 20.78 -13.81
N HIS A 24 -43.19 21.34 -13.77
CA HIS A 24 -44.40 20.68 -14.29
C HIS A 24 -44.50 20.68 -15.82
N ASP A 25 -43.93 21.68 -16.50
CA ASP A 25 -43.98 21.76 -17.98
C ASP A 25 -42.95 20.83 -18.65
N ILE A 26 -41.80 20.57 -18.03
CA ILE A 26 -40.77 19.67 -18.58
C ILE A 26 -41.21 18.19 -18.50
N GLN A 27 -41.92 17.79 -17.43
CA GLN A 27 -42.41 16.42 -17.29
C GLN A 27 -43.57 16.10 -18.26
N ARG A 28 -44.36 17.11 -18.65
CA ARG A 28 -45.50 16.92 -19.58
C ARG A 28 -45.06 16.66 -21.01
N VAL A 29 -44.01 17.34 -21.49
CA VAL A 29 -43.47 17.16 -22.85
C VAL A 29 -42.80 15.78 -23.00
N SER A 30 -42.21 15.26 -21.93
CA SER A 30 -41.53 13.96 -21.97
C SER A 30 -42.48 12.75 -21.97
N SER A 31 -43.73 12.91 -21.51
CA SER A 31 -44.75 11.86 -21.55
C SER A 31 -45.50 11.76 -22.88
N GLU A 32 -45.62 12.86 -23.63
CA GLU A 32 -46.40 12.89 -24.88
C GLU A 32 -45.62 12.38 -26.11
N ILE A 33 -44.29 12.23 -26.02
CA ILE A 33 -43.45 11.72 -27.12
C ILE A 33 -43.36 10.18 -27.15
N ARG A 34 -43.87 9.46 -26.12
CA ARG A 34 -43.70 7.99 -25.99
C ARG A 34 -44.86 7.12 -26.47
N GLU A 35 -45.95 7.69 -26.95
CA GLU A 35 -47.10 6.93 -27.45
C GLU A 35 -47.32 7.17 -28.94
N HIS A 36 -46.51 6.54 -29.81
CA HIS A 36 -46.92 6.13 -31.17
C HIS A 36 -45.81 5.29 -31.84
N GLU A 37 -45.81 3.97 -31.62
CA GLU A 37 -45.21 3.03 -32.57
C GLU A 37 -46.25 1.96 -32.96
N PRO A 38 -46.54 1.78 -34.27
CA PRO A 38 -47.48 0.78 -34.74
C PRO A 38 -46.82 -0.61 -34.81
N ASN A 39 -47.49 -1.58 -34.20
CA ASN A 39 -47.20 -3.01 -34.31
C ASN A 39 -47.02 -3.45 -35.77
N GLY A 40 -45.83 -3.97 -36.11
CA GLY A 40 -45.57 -4.54 -37.42
C GLY A 40 -44.30 -5.40 -37.51
N CYS A 41 -44.51 -6.70 -37.75
CA CYS A 41 -43.55 -7.70 -38.26
C CYS A 41 -42.39 -8.18 -37.36
N LEU A 42 -42.57 -9.39 -36.81
CA LEU A 42 -41.52 -10.26 -36.27
C LEU A 42 -40.55 -10.66 -37.39
N SER A 43 -39.45 -9.91 -37.54
CA SER A 43 -38.23 -10.40 -38.16
C SER A 43 -37.35 -11.06 -37.10
N PRO A 44 -36.59 -12.12 -37.43
CA PRO A 44 -35.69 -12.77 -36.48
C PRO A 44 -34.65 -11.75 -36.01
N GLU A 45 -34.70 -11.47 -34.71
CA GLU A 45 -33.86 -10.51 -34.02
C GLU A 45 -32.38 -10.88 -34.27
N PRO A 46 -31.58 -10.05 -34.96
CA PRO A 46 -30.15 -10.28 -35.01
C PRO A 46 -29.65 -10.23 -33.56
N GLN A 47 -28.97 -11.30 -33.11
CA GLN A 47 -28.34 -11.35 -31.79
C GLN A 47 -27.52 -10.07 -31.58
N ARG A 48 -28.10 -9.08 -30.88
CA ARG A 48 -27.39 -7.89 -30.43
C ARG A 48 -26.40 -8.41 -29.41
N VAL A 49 -25.14 -8.52 -29.83
CA VAL A 49 -24.03 -8.68 -28.91
C VAL A 49 -24.12 -7.49 -27.95
N GLU A 50 -24.51 -7.75 -26.70
CA GLU A 50 -24.48 -6.74 -25.64
C GLU A 50 -23.02 -6.30 -25.48
N ARG A 51 -22.68 -5.18 -26.12
CA ARG A 51 -21.36 -4.56 -25.95
C ARG A 51 -21.26 -4.10 -24.51
N SER A 52 -20.11 -4.37 -23.89
CA SER A 52 -19.86 -3.91 -22.53
C SER A 52 -19.91 -2.38 -22.46
N GLY A 53 -20.37 -1.82 -21.32
CA GLY A 53 -20.41 -0.36 -21.13
C GLY A 53 -19.03 0.31 -21.33
N SER A 54 -17.94 -0.41 -21.00
CA SER A 54 -16.56 0.03 -21.22
C SER A 54 -16.23 0.18 -22.72
N GLU A 55 -16.67 -0.75 -23.57
CA GLU A 55 -16.48 -0.65 -25.03
C GLU A 55 -17.22 0.53 -25.65
N MET A 56 -18.46 0.77 -25.20
CA MET A 56 -19.26 1.90 -25.68
C MET A 56 -18.66 3.24 -25.24
N CYS A 57 -18.18 3.32 -24.00
CA CYS A 57 -17.43 4.49 -23.52
C CYS A 57 -16.16 4.70 -24.34
N PHE A 58 -15.35 3.66 -24.54
CA PHE A 58 -14.13 3.71 -25.35
C PHE A 58 -14.40 4.26 -26.77
N ALA A 59 -15.41 3.72 -27.45
CA ALA A 59 -15.79 4.17 -28.79
C ALA A 59 -16.24 5.63 -28.80
N SER A 60 -17.01 6.05 -27.78
CA SER A 60 -17.51 7.42 -27.64
C SER A 60 -16.39 8.42 -27.36
N VAL A 61 -15.44 8.08 -26.49
CA VAL A 61 -14.25 8.90 -26.20
C VAL A 61 -13.40 9.08 -27.44
N LYS A 62 -13.21 8.00 -28.22
CA LYS A 62 -12.48 8.07 -29.49
C LYS A 62 -13.20 8.93 -30.52
N PHE A 63 -14.51 8.72 -30.69
CA PHE A 63 -15.34 9.53 -31.59
C PHE A 63 -15.22 11.02 -31.27
N LEU A 64 -15.48 11.42 -30.01
CA LEU A 64 -15.35 12.82 -29.60
C LEU A 64 -13.93 13.35 -29.73
N GLY A 65 -12.93 12.51 -29.47
CA GLY A 65 -11.51 12.81 -29.61
C GLY A 65 -11.08 13.14 -31.05
N ASP A 66 -11.71 12.50 -32.03
CA ASP A 66 -11.39 12.64 -33.46
C ASP A 66 -12.16 13.77 -34.14
N LEU A 67 -13.16 14.39 -33.49
CA LEU A 67 -13.93 15.50 -34.05
C LEU A 67 -13.08 16.75 -34.25
N SER A 68 -13.34 17.49 -35.33
CA SER A 68 -12.83 18.85 -35.53
C SER A 68 -13.78 19.90 -34.96
N ASP A 69 -13.34 21.16 -34.88
CA ASP A 69 -14.22 22.28 -34.47
C ASP A 69 -15.34 22.53 -35.49
N GLU A 70 -15.09 22.23 -36.76
CA GLU A 70 -16.05 22.31 -37.86
C GLU A 70 -17.17 21.28 -37.67
N ASP A 71 -16.82 20.05 -37.29
CA ASP A 71 -17.81 19.00 -36.96
C ASP A 71 -18.67 19.40 -35.75
N GLY A 72 -18.08 20.07 -34.76
CA GLY A 72 -18.82 20.60 -33.61
C GLY A 72 -19.81 21.72 -33.98
N GLN A 73 -19.55 22.43 -35.07
CA GLN A 73 -20.47 23.46 -35.60
C GLN A 73 -21.58 22.85 -36.45
N ASP A 74 -21.41 21.65 -37.00
CA ASP A 74 -22.41 20.98 -37.82
C ASP A 74 -23.58 20.44 -36.98
N PRO A 75 -24.81 20.98 -37.14
CA PRO A 75 -25.97 20.49 -36.42
C PRO A 75 -26.29 19.01 -36.66
N SER A 76 -25.86 18.45 -37.80
CA SER A 76 -26.09 17.03 -38.12
C SER A 76 -25.28 16.10 -37.22
N ALA A 77 -24.12 16.55 -36.73
CA ALA A 77 -23.27 15.81 -35.81
C ALA A 77 -23.74 15.89 -34.35
N HIS A 78 -24.60 16.87 -33.99
CA HIS A 78 -24.99 17.15 -32.61
C HIS A 78 -25.72 15.98 -31.94
N VAL A 79 -26.54 15.22 -32.68
CA VAL A 79 -27.23 14.03 -32.17
C VAL A 79 -26.22 12.95 -31.80
N HIS A 80 -25.22 12.71 -32.64
CA HIS A 80 -24.18 11.71 -32.38
C HIS A 80 -23.23 12.13 -31.26
N ILE A 81 -22.94 13.44 -31.14
CA ILE A 81 -22.22 13.99 -29.99
C ILE A 81 -23.01 13.75 -28.70
N ALA A 82 -24.31 14.04 -28.70
CA ALA A 82 -25.17 13.80 -27.53
C ALA A 82 -25.19 12.32 -27.15
N GLU A 83 -25.39 11.41 -28.11
CA GLU A 83 -25.35 9.96 -27.87
C GLU A 83 -24.00 9.51 -27.27
N ALA A 84 -22.89 9.99 -27.82
CA ALA A 84 -21.55 9.67 -27.32
C ALA A 84 -21.34 10.20 -25.88
N VAL A 85 -21.81 11.41 -25.59
CA VAL A 85 -21.74 12.01 -24.26
C VAL A 85 -22.58 11.21 -23.26
N ASP A 86 -23.80 10.80 -23.63
CA ASP A 86 -24.67 9.98 -22.80
C ASP A 86 -24.03 8.63 -22.45
N TYR A 87 -23.35 7.99 -23.39
CA TYR A 87 -22.60 6.75 -23.10
C TYR A 87 -21.44 6.99 -22.13
N ILE A 88 -20.73 8.12 -22.24
CA ILE A 88 -19.65 8.46 -21.30
C ILE A 88 -20.24 8.74 -19.91
N ILE A 89 -21.32 9.52 -19.81
CA ILE A 89 -21.98 9.84 -18.54
C ILE A 89 -22.49 8.55 -17.89
N ALA A 90 -23.19 7.69 -18.62
CA ALA A 90 -23.68 6.40 -18.12
C ALA A 90 -22.54 5.50 -17.61
N PHE A 91 -21.41 5.47 -18.31
CA PHE A 91 -20.21 4.77 -17.84
C PHE A 91 -19.66 5.38 -16.55
N THR A 92 -19.55 6.71 -16.45
CA THR A 92 -19.09 7.38 -15.22
C THR A 92 -20.04 7.13 -14.04
N ASP A 93 -21.36 7.18 -14.26
CA ASP A 93 -22.36 6.88 -13.22
C ASP A 93 -22.26 5.41 -12.78
N THR A 94 -21.96 4.50 -13.71
CA THR A 94 -21.69 3.10 -13.38
C THR A 94 -20.45 2.98 -12.49
N ILE A 95 -19.34 3.66 -12.82
CA ILE A 95 -18.13 3.70 -11.96
C ILE A 95 -18.47 4.23 -10.57
N LEU A 96 -19.19 5.35 -10.48
CA LEU A 96 -19.56 5.97 -9.21
C LEU A 96 -20.46 5.08 -8.33
N SER A 97 -21.14 4.10 -8.93
CA SER A 97 -21.96 3.13 -8.22
C SER A 97 -21.18 1.93 -7.66
N TRP A 98 -19.96 1.70 -8.15
CA TRP A 98 -19.13 0.59 -7.71
C TRP A 98 -18.41 0.90 -6.39
N GLU A 99 -18.24 -0.11 -5.55
CA GLU A 99 -17.34 0.01 -4.39
C GLU A 99 -15.87 -0.05 -4.84
N ARG A 100 -15.60 -0.88 -5.85
CA ARG A 100 -14.28 -1.07 -6.43
C ARG A 100 -14.41 -1.23 -7.94
N VAL A 101 -13.56 -0.49 -8.65
CA VAL A 101 -13.58 -0.46 -10.11
C VAL A 101 -12.86 -1.68 -10.70
N PRO A 102 -13.49 -2.43 -11.62
CA PRO A 102 -12.90 -3.60 -12.24
C PRO A 102 -11.79 -3.21 -13.22
N GLU A 103 -10.75 -4.06 -13.30
CA GLU A 103 -9.54 -3.82 -14.13
C GLU A 103 -9.88 -3.57 -15.61
N GLU A 104 -10.93 -4.21 -16.13
CA GLU A 104 -11.41 -4.05 -17.51
C GLU A 104 -11.88 -2.62 -17.86
N SER A 105 -12.16 -1.79 -16.85
CA SER A 105 -12.53 -0.38 -17.03
C SER A 105 -11.31 0.54 -17.15
N PHE A 106 -10.10 0.09 -16.79
CA PHE A 106 -8.91 0.95 -16.74
C PHE A 106 -8.52 1.50 -18.11
N THR A 107 -8.75 0.76 -19.20
CA THR A 107 -8.50 1.26 -20.57
C THR A 107 -9.41 2.43 -20.94
N ALA A 108 -10.71 2.36 -20.61
CA ALA A 108 -11.63 3.47 -20.86
C ALA A 108 -11.30 4.68 -19.96
N ILE A 109 -10.99 4.44 -18.69
CA ILE A 109 -10.59 5.47 -17.73
C ILE A 109 -9.31 6.20 -18.16
N THR A 110 -8.29 5.47 -18.60
CA THR A 110 -7.03 6.07 -19.07
C THR A 110 -7.20 6.92 -20.33
N LEU A 111 -8.19 6.61 -21.18
CA LEU A 111 -8.55 7.45 -22.32
C LEU A 111 -9.35 8.69 -21.92
N LEU A 112 -10.32 8.55 -21.01
CA LEU A 112 -11.10 9.66 -20.46
C LEU A 112 -10.20 10.72 -19.79
N PHE A 113 -9.11 10.29 -19.16
CA PHE A 113 -8.15 11.19 -18.51
C PHE A 113 -6.94 11.51 -19.40
N SER A 114 -6.98 11.17 -20.69
CA SER A 114 -5.88 11.50 -21.59
C SER A 114 -5.84 13.01 -21.87
N PRO A 115 -4.66 13.67 -21.84
CA PRO A 115 -4.54 15.09 -22.15
C PRO A 115 -5.14 15.46 -23.51
N SER A 116 -5.00 14.57 -24.51
CA SER A 116 -5.55 14.76 -25.85
C SER A 116 -7.07 14.81 -25.87
N PHE A 117 -7.73 13.89 -25.16
CA PHE A 117 -9.19 13.90 -25.07
C PHE A 117 -9.68 15.11 -24.28
N LEU A 118 -9.04 15.46 -23.16
CA LEU A 118 -9.44 16.60 -22.35
C LEU A 118 -9.22 17.93 -23.08
N ALA A 119 -8.14 18.09 -23.84
CA ALA A 119 -7.95 19.24 -24.73
C ALA A 119 -9.08 19.34 -25.76
N ARG A 120 -9.47 18.21 -26.38
CA ARG A 120 -10.58 18.16 -27.33
C ARG A 120 -11.93 18.49 -26.67
N LEU A 121 -12.20 17.97 -25.48
CA LEU A 121 -13.40 18.26 -24.70
C LEU A 121 -13.52 19.76 -24.41
N PHE A 122 -12.42 20.42 -24.01
CA PHE A 122 -12.39 21.86 -23.78
C PHE A 122 -12.58 22.67 -25.08
N GLY A 123 -12.01 22.20 -26.21
CA GLY A 123 -12.27 22.78 -27.53
C GLY A 123 -13.74 22.73 -27.92
N LEU A 124 -14.38 21.55 -27.81
CA LEU A 124 -15.81 21.37 -28.07
C LEU A 124 -16.67 22.21 -27.12
N ARG A 125 -16.30 22.28 -25.83
CA ARG A 125 -16.96 23.17 -24.85
C ARG A 125 -17.02 24.61 -25.34
N ASN A 126 -15.93 25.13 -25.90
CA ASN A 126 -15.88 26.48 -26.45
C ASN A 126 -16.79 26.64 -27.68
N VAL A 127 -16.79 25.67 -28.60
CA VAL A 127 -17.67 25.67 -29.78
C VAL A 127 -19.14 25.76 -29.37
N PHE A 128 -19.60 24.86 -28.50
CA PHE A 128 -21.00 24.83 -28.07
C PHE A 128 -21.43 26.06 -27.27
N ARG A 129 -20.53 26.63 -26.46
CA ARG A 129 -20.79 27.91 -25.79
C ARG A 129 -20.92 29.06 -26.78
N GLY A 130 -20.09 29.11 -27.80
CA GLY A 130 -20.18 30.09 -28.88
C GLY A 130 -21.51 30.00 -29.64
N LEU A 131 -21.93 28.78 -29.98
CA LEU A 131 -23.23 28.52 -30.64
C LEU A 131 -24.40 28.99 -29.76
N ALA A 132 -24.40 28.62 -28.49
CA ALA A 132 -25.45 29.03 -27.55
C ALA A 132 -25.46 30.55 -27.31
N ALA A 133 -24.30 31.18 -27.15
CA ALA A 133 -24.19 32.63 -26.99
C ALA A 133 -24.72 33.39 -28.22
N ASN A 134 -24.44 32.90 -29.43
CA ASN A 134 -24.93 33.49 -30.67
C ASN A 134 -26.44 33.29 -30.88
N ALA A 135 -27.02 32.26 -30.30
CA ALA A 135 -28.47 32.02 -30.34
C ALA A 135 -29.26 32.93 -29.39
N LEU A 136 -28.60 33.54 -28.39
CA LEU A 136 -29.22 34.45 -27.45
C LEU A 136 -29.36 35.85 -28.06
N ALA A 137 -30.47 36.53 -27.76
CA ALA A 137 -30.70 37.89 -28.25
C ALA A 137 -29.59 38.86 -27.76
N PRO A 138 -29.15 39.82 -28.60
CA PRO A 138 -28.01 40.71 -28.31
C PRO A 138 -28.17 41.60 -27.06
N ASN A 139 -29.37 41.65 -26.46
CA ASN A 139 -29.65 42.43 -25.26
C ASN A 139 -29.32 41.68 -23.95
N ASN A 140 -28.94 40.40 -24.01
CA ASN A 140 -28.72 39.56 -22.84
C ASN A 140 -27.23 39.43 -22.47
N ALA A 141 -26.56 40.56 -22.19
CA ALA A 141 -25.12 40.62 -21.94
C ALA A 141 -24.62 39.86 -20.69
N ASN A 142 -25.52 39.38 -19.82
CA ASN A 142 -25.19 38.77 -18.53
C ASN A 142 -25.62 37.29 -18.40
N ILE A 143 -25.69 36.53 -19.50
CA ILE A 143 -26.05 35.11 -19.45
C ILE A 143 -24.79 34.24 -19.31
N ILE A 144 -24.76 33.41 -18.27
CA ILE A 144 -23.78 32.33 -18.14
C ILE A 144 -24.34 31.11 -18.88
N VAL A 145 -23.67 30.68 -19.94
CA VAL A 145 -24.01 29.47 -20.68
C VAL A 145 -23.37 28.26 -19.99
N ILE A 146 -24.21 27.29 -19.61
CA ILE A 146 -23.79 25.95 -19.16
C ILE A 146 -24.09 25.00 -20.31
N CYS A 147 -23.11 24.20 -20.74
CA CYS A 147 -23.30 23.20 -21.80
C CYS A 147 -23.02 21.77 -21.30
N TRP A 148 -23.30 20.77 -22.14
CA TRP A 148 -23.08 19.35 -21.82
C TRP A 148 -21.64 19.05 -21.38
N ALA A 149 -20.66 19.78 -21.92
CA ALA A 149 -19.27 19.58 -21.58
C ALA A 149 -18.96 20.01 -20.13
N ASP A 150 -19.68 21.00 -19.59
CA ASP A 150 -19.56 21.39 -18.18
C ASP A 150 -20.08 20.29 -17.26
N GLU A 151 -21.22 19.68 -17.59
CA GLU A 151 -21.77 18.53 -16.86
C GLU A 151 -20.80 17.34 -16.91
N LEU A 152 -20.25 17.05 -18.10
CA LEU A 152 -19.27 15.98 -18.25
C LEU A 152 -18.00 16.24 -17.41
N VAL A 153 -17.49 17.47 -17.36
CA VAL A 153 -16.34 17.82 -16.50
C VAL A 153 -16.66 17.60 -15.02
N VAL A 154 -17.86 17.96 -14.56
CA VAL A 154 -18.31 17.70 -13.18
C VAL A 154 -18.32 16.20 -12.89
N LYS A 155 -18.89 15.40 -13.79
CA LYS A 155 -18.92 13.93 -13.68
C LYS A 155 -17.53 13.31 -13.67
N LEU A 156 -16.62 13.81 -14.51
CA LEU A 156 -15.23 13.37 -14.52
C LEU A 156 -14.52 13.70 -13.21
N CYS A 157 -14.75 14.87 -12.61
CA CYS A 157 -14.18 15.21 -11.32
C CYS A 157 -14.68 14.29 -10.20
N ALA A 158 -15.99 14.00 -10.18
CA ALA A 158 -16.56 13.04 -9.24
C ALA A 158 -15.96 11.64 -9.44
N CYS A 159 -15.80 11.20 -10.69
CA CYS A 159 -15.17 9.93 -11.05
C CYS A 159 -13.71 9.86 -10.58
N ILE A 160 -12.92 10.92 -10.79
CA ILE A 160 -11.54 11.03 -10.33
C ILE A 160 -11.45 10.90 -8.81
N LEU A 161 -12.28 11.64 -8.07
CA LEU A 161 -12.30 11.56 -6.60
C LEU A 161 -12.72 10.16 -6.11
N HIS A 162 -13.72 9.56 -6.76
CA HIS A 162 -14.16 8.21 -6.44
C HIS A 162 -13.04 7.18 -6.65
N LEU A 163 -12.36 7.23 -7.80
CA LEU A 163 -11.22 6.36 -8.12
C LEU A 163 -10.07 6.56 -7.13
N ALA A 164 -9.71 7.82 -6.87
CA ALA A 164 -8.60 8.17 -5.99
C ALA A 164 -8.81 7.70 -4.54
N THR A 165 -10.06 7.72 -4.08
CA THR A 165 -10.43 7.35 -2.72
C THR A 165 -10.97 5.92 -2.61
N ASN A 166 -10.97 5.17 -3.71
CA ASN A 166 -11.55 3.82 -3.81
C ASN A 166 -12.98 3.75 -3.23
N GLY A 167 -13.82 4.73 -3.60
CA GLY A 167 -15.20 4.86 -3.13
C GLY A 167 -15.38 5.26 -1.66
N ARG A 168 -14.30 5.43 -0.89
CA ARG A 168 -14.37 5.72 0.55
C ARG A 168 -14.69 7.18 0.88
N MET A 169 -14.50 8.10 -0.07
CA MET A 169 -15.08 9.43 0.06
C MET A 169 -16.55 9.32 -0.33
N GLN A 170 -17.40 9.14 0.68
CA GLN A 170 -18.84 9.24 0.47
C GLN A 170 -19.13 10.62 -0.08
N ASP A 171 -19.77 10.60 -1.24
CA ASP A 171 -20.38 11.77 -1.82
C ASP A 171 -21.12 12.53 -0.71
N VAL A 172 -20.81 13.82 -0.52
CA VAL A 172 -21.48 14.66 0.48
C VAL A 172 -23.01 14.61 0.29
N HIS A 173 -23.44 14.27 -0.93
CA HIS A 173 -24.81 14.02 -1.36
C HIS A 173 -25.49 12.79 -0.72
N LYS A 174 -24.76 11.80 -0.18
CA LYS A 174 -25.36 10.66 0.55
C LYS A 174 -25.69 10.99 2.00
N VAL A 175 -24.98 11.95 2.60
CA VAL A 175 -25.09 12.27 4.04
C VAL A 175 -26.28 13.18 4.34
N SER A 176 -26.67 14.05 3.40
CA SER A 176 -27.70 15.05 3.68
C SER A 176 -29.13 14.51 3.58
N GLY A 177 -29.39 13.40 2.88
CA GLY A 177 -30.75 12.86 2.66
C GLY A 177 -31.75 13.81 1.98
N ILE A 178 -31.35 15.07 1.75
CA ILE A 178 -32.16 16.17 1.30
C ILE A 178 -31.78 16.43 -0.16
N GLN A 179 -32.70 16.08 -1.07
CA GLN A 179 -32.50 16.22 -2.51
C GLN A 179 -32.18 17.66 -2.94
N SER A 180 -32.71 18.66 -2.25
CA SER A 180 -32.45 20.08 -2.57
C SER A 180 -31.00 20.49 -2.31
N ILE A 181 -30.34 19.94 -1.29
CA ILE A 181 -28.90 20.23 -1.02
C ILE A 181 -28.05 19.61 -2.13
N LYS A 182 -28.38 18.39 -2.56
CA LYS A 182 -27.70 17.75 -3.70
C LYS A 182 -27.84 18.59 -4.97
N ALA A 183 -29.07 18.99 -5.32
CA ALA A 183 -29.32 19.81 -6.50
C ALA A 183 -28.58 21.16 -6.43
N MET A 184 -28.50 21.78 -5.26
CA MET A 184 -27.74 23.03 -5.05
C MET A 184 -26.25 22.82 -5.28
N GLN A 185 -25.67 21.73 -4.76
CA GLN A 185 -24.25 21.41 -4.94
C GLN A 185 -23.92 21.03 -6.39
N ASP A 186 -24.79 20.27 -7.06
CA ASP A 186 -24.66 19.95 -8.49
C ASP A 186 -24.70 21.23 -9.34
N ASN A 187 -25.59 22.17 -9.00
CA ASN A 187 -25.66 23.49 -9.64
C ASN A 187 -24.40 24.32 -9.37
N GLU A 188 -23.87 24.33 -8.15
CA GLU A 188 -22.62 25.02 -7.81
C GLU A 188 -21.43 24.42 -8.55
N ALA A 189 -21.37 23.09 -8.68
CA ALA A 189 -20.35 22.39 -9.44
C ALA A 189 -20.40 22.78 -10.92
N ARG A 190 -21.59 22.78 -11.55
CA ARG A 190 -21.77 23.26 -12.94
C ARG A 190 -21.34 24.72 -13.11
N ARG A 191 -21.73 25.61 -12.18
CA ARG A 191 -21.29 27.02 -12.20
C ARG A 191 -19.78 27.19 -12.01
N SER A 192 -19.17 26.32 -11.23
CA SER A 192 -17.71 26.33 -11.03
C SER A 192 -16.99 25.82 -12.28
N ALA A 193 -17.58 24.84 -12.98
CA ALA A 193 -17.08 24.32 -14.24
C ALA A 193 -17.09 25.41 -15.31
N THR A 194 -18.06 26.34 -15.28
CA THR A 194 -18.08 27.41 -16.27
C THR A 194 -16.94 28.42 -16.17
N GLN A 195 -16.34 28.55 -14.99
CA GLN A 195 -15.19 29.41 -14.71
C GLN A 195 -13.85 28.76 -15.08
N LEU A 196 -13.84 27.49 -15.49
CA LEU A 196 -12.63 26.85 -16.01
C LEU A 196 -12.18 27.52 -17.31
N PRO A 197 -10.86 27.57 -17.57
CA PRO A 197 -10.27 28.15 -18.78
C PRO A 197 -10.84 27.53 -20.06
N VAL A 198 -10.64 28.23 -21.17
CA VAL A 198 -11.13 27.80 -22.50
C VAL A 198 -10.39 26.54 -22.97
N ASP A 199 -9.12 26.44 -22.61
CA ASP A 199 -8.20 25.35 -22.95
C ASP A 199 -7.82 24.53 -21.71
N PHE A 200 -7.57 23.24 -21.93
CA PHE A 200 -7.14 22.34 -20.86
C PHE A 200 -5.77 22.74 -20.28
N ASP A 201 -4.84 23.18 -21.12
CA ASP A 201 -3.50 23.60 -20.69
C ASP A 201 -3.54 24.86 -19.78
N GLY A 202 -4.60 25.66 -19.89
CA GLY A 202 -4.85 26.80 -19.00
C GLY A 202 -5.17 26.41 -17.55
N LEU A 203 -5.49 25.14 -17.26
CA LEU A 203 -5.81 24.69 -15.90
C LEU A 203 -4.65 24.87 -14.92
N ALA A 204 -3.41 24.68 -15.40
CA ALA A 204 -2.24 24.88 -14.57
C ALA A 204 -2.15 26.32 -14.05
N ASP A 205 -2.34 27.31 -14.92
CA ASP A 205 -2.27 28.72 -14.56
C ASP A 205 -3.35 29.12 -13.54
N LEU A 206 -4.53 28.50 -13.65
CA LEU A 206 -5.65 28.69 -12.74
C LEU A 206 -5.28 28.39 -11.29
N LEU A 207 -4.47 27.35 -11.04
CA LEU A 207 -3.99 27.00 -9.69
C LEU A 207 -3.23 28.15 -9.02
N SER A 208 -2.57 28.96 -9.83
CA SER A 208 -1.72 30.07 -9.40
C SER A 208 -2.46 31.42 -9.36
N SER A 209 -3.69 31.46 -9.88
CA SER A 209 -4.55 32.64 -9.90
C SER A 209 -4.97 33.05 -8.48
N LYS A 210 -5.18 34.35 -8.28
CA LYS A 210 -5.75 34.92 -7.05
C LYS A 210 -7.25 35.19 -7.18
N ASP A 211 -7.75 35.22 -8.41
CA ASP A 211 -9.13 35.60 -8.74
C ASP A 211 -10.03 34.39 -8.97
N ALA A 212 -9.45 33.18 -9.08
CA ALA A 212 -10.20 31.94 -9.21
C ALA A 212 -10.93 31.60 -7.91
N SER A 213 -12.20 31.18 -8.03
CA SER A 213 -12.95 30.67 -6.88
C SER A 213 -12.29 29.39 -6.33
N PRO A 214 -12.44 29.10 -5.02
CA PRO A 214 -11.93 27.85 -4.45
C PRO A 214 -12.54 26.60 -5.09
N ALA A 215 -13.82 26.64 -5.47
CA ALA A 215 -14.50 25.51 -6.11
C ALA A 215 -13.94 25.23 -7.51
N THR A 216 -13.70 26.27 -8.30
CA THR A 216 -13.06 26.15 -9.62
C THR A 216 -11.60 25.68 -9.50
N THR A 217 -10.87 26.15 -8.49
CA THR A 217 -9.49 25.68 -8.21
C THR A 217 -9.47 24.18 -7.87
N ARG A 218 -10.40 23.72 -7.01
CA ARG A 218 -10.56 22.30 -6.67
C ARG A 218 -10.88 21.45 -7.90
N MET A 219 -11.67 21.97 -8.82
CA MET A 219 -11.98 21.26 -10.05
C MET A 219 -10.76 21.15 -10.97
N ALA A 220 -10.01 22.24 -11.12
CA ALA A 220 -8.78 22.24 -11.91
C ALA A 220 -7.74 21.27 -11.34
N ILE A 221 -7.49 21.29 -10.03
CA ILE A 221 -6.54 20.35 -9.40
C ILE A 221 -7.02 18.91 -9.50
N THR A 222 -8.34 18.65 -9.43
CA THR A 222 -8.90 17.31 -9.60
C THR A 222 -8.66 16.80 -11.01
N MET A 223 -8.95 17.60 -12.04
CA MET A 223 -8.70 17.23 -13.45
C MET A 223 -7.21 16.99 -13.72
N LEU A 224 -6.33 17.86 -13.21
CA LEU A 224 -4.88 17.67 -13.33
C LEU A 224 -4.42 16.40 -12.61
N TYR A 225 -4.93 16.11 -11.41
CA TYR A 225 -4.64 14.89 -10.66
C TYR A 225 -5.08 13.63 -11.42
N GLY A 226 -6.30 13.61 -11.98
CA GLY A 226 -6.77 12.50 -12.81
C GLY A 226 -5.88 12.25 -14.02
N THR A 227 -5.41 13.33 -14.65
CA THR A 227 -4.62 13.30 -15.89
C THR A 227 -3.16 12.90 -15.66
N HIS A 228 -2.52 13.43 -14.62
CA HIS A 228 -1.08 13.31 -14.38
C HIS A 228 -0.71 12.32 -13.29
N VAL A 229 -1.66 11.89 -12.46
CA VAL A 229 -1.42 10.92 -11.38
C VAL A 229 -2.22 9.63 -11.62
N LEU A 230 -3.56 9.68 -11.58
CA LEU A 230 -4.38 8.46 -11.70
C LEU A 230 -4.19 7.74 -13.03
N ARG A 231 -4.21 8.48 -14.14
CA ARG A 231 -4.02 7.88 -15.47
C ARG A 231 -2.72 7.11 -15.56
N GLU A 232 -1.62 7.65 -15.04
CA GLU A 232 -0.32 6.97 -15.06
C GLU A 232 -0.32 5.69 -14.21
N GLN A 233 -0.99 5.73 -13.05
CA GLN A 233 -1.16 4.55 -12.19
C GLN A 233 -1.91 3.41 -12.91
N TYR A 234 -2.89 3.73 -13.76
CA TYR A 234 -3.66 2.73 -14.51
C TYR A 234 -2.99 2.29 -15.83
N GLN A 235 -2.16 3.14 -16.45
CA GLN A 235 -1.56 2.84 -17.76
C GLN A 235 -0.35 1.89 -17.68
N ASN A 236 0.11 1.51 -16.47
CA ASN A 236 1.30 0.69 -16.23
C ASN A 236 2.55 1.10 -17.06
N SER A 237 2.59 2.35 -17.51
CA SER A 237 3.63 2.90 -18.37
C SER A 237 3.93 4.32 -17.92
N ILE A 238 5.18 4.53 -17.51
CA ILE A 238 5.70 5.85 -17.16
C ILE A 238 5.83 6.61 -18.48
N SER A 239 4.83 7.45 -18.81
CA SER A 239 4.74 8.13 -20.10
C SER A 239 4.69 9.65 -19.97
N ARG A 240 5.61 10.29 -20.70
CA ARG A 240 5.79 11.72 -21.03
C ARG A 240 6.40 12.66 -20.01
N GLU A 241 7.22 13.57 -20.54
CA GLU A 241 7.74 14.77 -19.87
C GLU A 241 6.56 15.58 -19.31
N ILE A 242 6.63 15.89 -18.02
CA ILE A 242 5.69 16.82 -17.40
C ILE A 242 6.09 18.23 -17.84
N ASP A 243 5.11 19.01 -18.27
CA ASP A 243 5.31 20.41 -18.65
C ASP A 243 5.91 21.20 -17.47
N GLY A 244 7.01 21.92 -17.72
CA GLY A 244 7.63 22.82 -16.74
C GLY A 244 6.66 23.89 -16.24
N ARG A 245 5.67 24.31 -17.05
CA ARG A 245 4.61 25.23 -16.63
C ARG A 245 3.72 24.66 -15.53
N LEU A 246 3.32 23.39 -15.66
CA LEU A 246 2.54 22.70 -14.62
C LEU A 246 3.33 22.65 -13.31
N THR A 247 4.62 22.30 -13.39
CA THR A 247 5.51 22.23 -12.23
C THR A 247 5.66 23.59 -11.52
N ALA A 248 5.80 24.68 -12.28
CA ALA A 248 5.87 26.03 -11.71
C ALA A 248 4.55 26.44 -11.05
N SER A 249 3.42 26.15 -11.70
CA SER A 249 2.09 26.48 -11.19
C SER A 249 1.71 25.69 -9.94
N ILE A 250 2.01 24.39 -9.88
CA ILE A 250 1.76 23.58 -8.68
C ILE A 250 2.66 24.01 -7.51
N SER A 251 3.91 24.37 -7.79
CA SER A 251 4.82 24.90 -6.75
C SER A 251 4.29 26.20 -6.16
N LYS A 252 3.85 27.14 -7.01
CA LYS A 252 3.21 28.39 -6.57
C LYS A 252 1.90 28.15 -5.82
N HIS A 253 1.11 27.16 -6.23
CA HIS A 253 -0.11 26.77 -5.53
C HIS A 253 0.19 26.22 -4.13
N ILE A 254 1.16 25.31 -4.01
CA ILE A 254 1.60 24.78 -2.71
C ILE A 254 2.16 25.88 -1.80
N GLY A 255 2.91 26.82 -2.36
CA GLY A 255 3.42 27.98 -1.63
C GLY A 255 2.33 28.80 -0.92
N LYS A 256 1.07 28.76 -1.40
CA LYS A 256 -0.06 29.42 -0.72
C LYS A 256 -0.34 28.85 0.66
N TYR A 257 -0.16 27.53 0.85
CA TYR A 257 -0.35 26.88 2.15
C TYR A 257 0.77 27.20 3.15
N GLY A 258 1.99 27.48 2.67
CA GLY A 258 3.08 27.93 3.53
C GLY A 258 2.91 29.36 4.06
N ALA A 259 2.24 30.23 3.30
CA ALA A 259 1.97 31.62 3.71
C ALA A 259 0.75 31.75 4.63
N ALA A 260 -0.20 30.81 4.54
CA ALA A 260 -1.33 30.74 5.43
C ALA A 260 -0.87 30.11 6.76
N ASN A 261 -0.51 30.94 7.75
CA ASN A 261 -0.35 30.50 9.13
C ASN A 261 -1.71 30.03 9.67
N THR A 262 -2.14 28.83 9.28
CA THR A 262 -3.41 28.27 9.68
C THR A 262 -3.30 27.81 11.13
N SER A 263 -3.81 28.66 12.03
CA SER A 263 -4.43 28.22 13.28
C SER A 263 -5.25 26.95 13.00
N PRO A 264 -5.36 25.98 13.93
CA PRO A 264 -6.14 24.75 13.75
C PRO A 264 -7.63 25.08 13.64
N ALA A 265 -8.02 25.61 12.47
CA ALA A 265 -9.39 25.76 12.05
C ALA A 265 -9.87 24.38 11.59
N THR A 266 -11.15 24.12 11.78
CA THR A 266 -11.82 22.90 11.33
C THR A 266 -11.51 22.67 9.85
N VAL A 267 -10.65 21.69 9.55
CA VAL A 267 -10.30 21.36 8.16
C VAL A 267 -11.44 20.52 7.58
N TYR A 268 -12.09 21.05 6.54
CA TYR A 268 -13.16 20.33 5.84
C TYR A 268 -12.57 19.17 5.03
N PRO A 269 -13.29 18.04 4.87
CA PRO A 269 -12.81 16.89 4.07
C PRO A 269 -12.42 17.24 2.63
N SER A 270 -13.08 18.22 2.02
CA SER A 270 -12.77 18.73 0.68
C SER A 270 -11.40 19.41 0.61
N ALA A 271 -10.99 20.11 1.67
CA ALA A 271 -9.66 20.72 1.77
C ALA A 271 -8.57 19.66 1.95
N LEU A 272 -8.85 18.57 2.69
CA LEU A 272 -7.92 17.44 2.82
C LEU A 272 -7.71 16.70 1.49
N ALA A 273 -8.78 16.53 0.69
CA ALA A 273 -8.67 15.97 -0.65
C ALA A 273 -7.81 16.88 -1.55
N GLU A 274 -8.01 18.20 -1.48
CA GLU A 274 -7.18 19.19 -2.17
C GLU A 274 -5.70 19.08 -1.75
N HIS A 275 -5.41 18.99 -0.45
CA HIS A 275 -4.05 18.80 0.08
C HIS A 275 -3.38 17.55 -0.48
N ALA A 276 -4.09 16.42 -0.47
CA ALA A 276 -3.56 15.16 -0.97
C ALA A 276 -3.33 15.21 -2.50
N MET A 277 -4.25 15.79 -3.28
CA MET A 277 -4.07 15.94 -4.74
C MET A 277 -2.89 16.88 -5.05
N ALA A 278 -2.76 18.00 -4.33
CA ALA A 278 -1.65 18.93 -4.49
C ALA A 278 -0.31 18.27 -4.17
N ALA A 279 -0.25 17.54 -3.05
CA ALA A 279 0.93 16.80 -2.63
C ALA A 279 1.38 15.78 -3.67
N SER A 280 0.44 14.94 -4.14
CA SER A 280 0.67 13.97 -5.21
C SER A 280 1.16 14.64 -6.50
N LEU A 281 0.44 15.63 -7.01
CA LEU A 281 0.82 16.34 -8.23
C LEU A 281 2.23 16.92 -8.15
N TYR A 282 2.58 17.54 -7.02
CA TYR A 282 3.91 18.09 -6.83
C TYR A 282 5.00 17.03 -6.82
N VAL A 283 4.80 15.89 -6.17
CA VAL A 283 5.76 14.78 -6.18
C VAL A 283 5.95 14.22 -7.58
N HIS A 284 4.86 14.01 -8.33
CA HIS A 284 4.93 13.53 -9.70
C HIS A 284 5.63 14.54 -10.62
N CYS A 285 5.39 15.83 -10.45
CA CYS A 285 6.08 16.90 -11.20
C CYS A 285 7.57 17.02 -10.84
N SER A 286 7.92 16.94 -9.55
CA SER A 286 9.28 17.17 -9.05
C SER A 286 10.22 15.99 -9.25
N SER A 287 9.73 14.76 -9.15
CA SER A 287 10.52 13.53 -9.32
C SER A 287 11.11 13.34 -10.72
N ARG A 288 10.61 14.08 -11.72
CA ARG A 288 11.09 14.03 -13.12
C ARG A 288 12.17 15.06 -13.44
N ILE A 289 12.51 15.94 -12.51
CA ILE A 289 13.60 16.90 -12.69
C ILE A 289 14.91 16.15 -12.36
N ASN A 290 15.72 15.89 -13.39
CA ASN A 290 16.96 15.10 -13.31
C ASN A 290 18.01 15.61 -12.30
N ASN A 291 17.84 16.82 -11.77
CA ASN A 291 18.66 17.39 -10.70
C ASN A 291 17.76 17.97 -9.59
N PRO A 292 17.63 17.31 -8.43
CA PRO A 292 16.89 17.85 -7.29
C PRO A 292 17.50 19.16 -6.75
N LEU A 293 18.77 19.42 -7.03
CA LEU A 293 19.48 20.66 -6.67
C LEU A 293 19.10 21.86 -7.55
N ASP A 294 18.50 21.63 -8.73
CA ASP A 294 18.16 22.69 -9.68
C ASP A 294 16.75 23.26 -9.46
N ALA A 295 15.97 22.70 -8.54
CA ALA A 295 14.67 23.24 -8.15
C ALA A 295 14.84 24.32 -7.07
N PRO A 296 14.75 25.63 -7.40
CA PRO A 296 14.81 26.69 -6.41
C PRO A 296 13.68 26.49 -5.36
N PHE A 297 14.01 26.67 -4.08
CA PHE A 297 13.11 26.54 -2.92
C PHE A 297 12.68 25.11 -2.53
N SER A 298 13.40 24.06 -2.96
CA SER A 298 13.10 22.65 -2.61
C SER A 298 12.88 22.41 -1.11
N PRO A 299 13.74 22.86 -0.17
CA PRO A 299 13.53 22.59 1.27
C PRO A 299 12.27 23.23 1.85
N HIS A 300 11.85 24.39 1.33
CA HIS A 300 10.66 25.09 1.80
C HIS A 300 9.38 24.38 1.35
N HIS A 301 9.33 23.96 0.08
CA HIS A 301 8.21 23.19 -0.46
C HIS A 301 8.10 21.80 0.19
N GLU A 302 9.23 21.17 0.52
CA GLU A 302 9.25 19.91 1.28
C GLU A 302 8.61 20.06 2.66
N HIS A 303 8.93 21.13 3.39
CA HIS A 303 8.28 21.39 4.67
C HIS A 303 6.77 21.64 4.53
N ILE A 304 6.34 22.36 3.49
CA ILE A 304 4.91 22.56 3.22
C ILE A 304 4.24 21.23 2.89
N LEU A 305 4.85 20.40 2.05
CA LEU A 305 4.33 19.07 1.69
C LEU A 305 4.12 18.20 2.93
N VAL A 306 5.12 18.16 3.82
CA VAL A 306 5.04 17.46 5.11
C VAL A 306 3.88 18.00 5.95
N ASN A 307 3.70 19.32 6.02
CA ASN A 307 2.59 19.93 6.76
C ASN A 307 1.21 19.57 6.18
N LEU A 308 1.07 19.58 4.84
CA LEU A 308 -0.17 19.17 4.18
C LEU A 308 -0.53 17.74 4.52
N ILE A 309 0.45 16.84 4.51
CA ILE A 309 0.25 15.43 4.82
C ILE A 309 -0.02 15.22 6.30
N ASN A 310 0.70 15.91 7.18
CA ASN A 310 0.44 15.86 8.62
C ASN A 310 -0.97 16.37 8.93
N SER A 311 -1.49 17.37 8.21
CA SER A 311 -2.89 17.80 8.39
C SER A 311 -3.90 16.68 8.09
N ILE A 312 -3.60 15.81 7.14
CA ILE A 312 -4.42 14.63 6.80
C ILE A 312 -4.26 13.56 7.88
N LEU A 313 -3.02 13.28 8.31
CA LEU A 313 -2.73 12.29 9.35
C LEU A 313 -3.35 12.67 10.70
N ASP A 314 -3.26 13.95 11.09
CA ASP A 314 -3.84 14.50 12.32
C ASP A 314 -5.37 14.42 12.29
N HIS A 315 -5.98 14.73 11.14
CA HIS A 315 -7.43 14.59 10.97
C HIS A 315 -7.88 13.12 11.13
N CYS A 316 -7.12 12.18 10.55
CA CYS A 316 -7.40 10.75 10.68
C CYS A 316 -7.19 10.24 12.12
N SER A 317 -6.22 10.80 12.85
CA SER A 317 -5.85 10.34 14.21
C SER A 317 -6.80 10.89 15.29
N ASN A 318 -7.37 12.08 15.08
CA ASN A 318 -8.28 12.73 16.03
C ASN A 318 -9.74 12.26 15.91
N GLY A 319 -10.07 11.48 14.87
CA GLY A 319 -11.38 10.84 14.76
C GLY A 319 -11.52 9.78 15.84
N LEU A 320 -12.40 10.02 16.82
CA LEU A 320 -12.79 9.04 17.85
C LEU A 320 -13.21 7.72 17.18
N ILE A 321 -12.28 6.76 17.15
CA ILE A 321 -12.46 5.30 17.08
C ILE A 321 -13.84 4.90 16.52
N SER A 322 -14.00 5.01 15.20
CA SER A 322 -15.04 4.29 14.46
C SER A 322 -14.31 3.40 13.46
N GLU A 323 -14.64 2.11 13.48
CA GLU A 323 -13.97 1.01 12.77
C GLU A 323 -13.92 1.14 11.24
N SER A 324 -14.47 2.22 10.66
CA SER A 324 -14.28 2.58 9.25
C SER A 324 -12.99 3.42 9.09
N TYR A 325 -11.84 2.79 9.33
CA TYR A 325 -10.52 3.38 9.08
C TYR A 325 -10.36 3.65 7.59
N SER A 326 -10.63 4.89 7.19
CA SER A 326 -9.78 5.70 6.31
C SER A 326 -10.59 6.87 5.78
N SER A 327 -10.08 8.07 6.02
CA SER A 327 -10.55 9.22 5.26
C SER A 327 -10.16 9.01 3.79
N GLY A 328 -11.05 9.34 2.86
CA GLY A 328 -10.75 9.27 1.42
C GLY A 328 -9.40 9.92 1.04
N PRO A 329 -9.05 11.10 1.57
CA PRO A 329 -7.74 11.73 1.33
C PRO A 329 -6.54 10.89 1.76
N LEU A 330 -6.62 10.16 2.88
CA LEU A 330 -5.55 9.26 3.28
C LEU A 330 -5.41 8.10 2.30
N VAL A 331 -6.53 7.48 1.90
CA VAL A 331 -6.51 6.40 0.88
C VAL A 331 -5.87 6.87 -0.42
N MET A 332 -6.16 8.10 -0.83
CA MET A 332 -5.55 8.69 -2.02
C MET A 332 -4.01 8.76 -1.90
N LEU A 333 -3.49 9.19 -0.75
CA LEU A 333 -2.04 9.20 -0.51
C LEU A 333 -1.44 7.79 -0.47
N LEU A 334 -2.10 6.84 0.20
CA LEU A 334 -1.59 5.47 0.35
C LEU A 334 -1.63 4.69 -0.97
N ASN A 335 -2.58 4.99 -1.86
CA ASN A 335 -2.66 4.42 -3.20
C ASN A 335 -1.74 5.13 -4.20
N ASP A 336 -1.28 6.35 -3.90
CA ASP A 336 -0.29 7.02 -4.73
C ASP A 336 1.12 6.49 -4.47
N LEU A 337 1.49 5.52 -5.28
CA LEU A 337 2.77 4.85 -5.23
C LEU A 337 3.96 5.79 -5.48
N GLY A 338 3.73 6.89 -6.21
CA GLY A 338 4.73 7.94 -6.42
C GLY A 338 5.02 8.72 -5.14
N ILE A 339 3.98 9.10 -4.38
CA ILE A 339 4.18 9.80 -3.11
C ILE A 339 4.86 8.92 -2.07
N MET A 340 4.47 7.66 -1.97
CA MET A 340 5.10 6.70 -1.05
C MET A 340 6.59 6.53 -1.36
N ARG A 341 6.92 6.35 -2.63
CA ARG A 341 8.31 6.26 -3.09
C ARG A 341 9.11 7.51 -2.72
N TRP A 342 8.56 8.69 -2.93
CA TRP A 342 9.22 9.96 -2.61
C TRP A 342 9.58 10.07 -1.12
N PHE A 343 8.68 9.64 -0.24
CA PHE A 343 8.95 9.62 1.21
C PHE A 343 9.99 8.58 1.61
N TRP A 344 9.97 7.40 0.99
CA TRP A 344 10.97 6.37 1.25
C TRP A 344 12.37 6.81 0.81
N GLU A 345 12.51 7.43 -0.37
CA GLU A 345 13.79 7.91 -0.87
C GLU A 345 14.40 9.02 0.02
N ARG A 346 13.57 9.82 0.70
CA ARG A 346 14.01 10.90 1.59
C ARG A 346 14.10 10.54 3.06
N TRP A 347 13.65 9.36 3.46
CA TRP A 347 13.69 8.89 4.84
C TRP A 347 15.05 9.11 5.54
N GLY A 348 16.14 8.88 4.80
CA GLY A 348 17.52 8.93 5.32
C GLY A 348 18.15 10.32 5.38
N ASP A 349 17.43 11.40 5.02
CA ASP A 349 17.98 12.75 4.91
C ASP A 349 18.30 13.43 6.26
N GLY A 350 17.91 12.82 7.38
CA GLY A 350 18.15 13.30 8.74
C GLY A 350 17.18 14.38 9.22
N SER A 351 16.20 14.78 8.40
CA SER A 351 15.13 15.68 8.82
C SER A 351 14.11 14.92 9.67
N THR A 352 14.00 15.28 10.95
CA THR A 352 13.13 14.56 11.90
C THR A 352 11.65 14.60 11.52
N SER A 353 11.19 15.65 10.83
CA SER A 353 9.80 15.77 10.40
C SER A 353 9.46 14.87 9.21
N VAL A 354 10.31 14.84 8.18
CA VAL A 354 10.16 13.97 7.00
C VAL A 354 10.17 12.52 7.42
N ALA A 355 11.14 12.13 8.27
CA ALA A 355 11.21 10.78 8.82
C ALA A 355 9.95 10.43 9.62
N SER A 356 9.48 11.28 10.54
CA SER A 356 8.25 10.98 11.30
C SER A 356 7.02 10.78 10.40
N THR A 357 6.82 11.66 9.42
CA THR A 357 5.69 11.58 8.49
C THR A 357 5.77 10.36 7.59
N ALA A 358 6.95 10.07 7.03
CA ALA A 358 7.18 8.87 6.25
C ALA A 358 6.89 7.59 7.06
N LEU A 359 7.09 7.62 8.38
CA LEU A 359 6.96 6.44 9.24
C LEU A 359 5.50 6.12 9.44
N GLN A 360 4.74 7.17 9.74
CA GLN A 360 3.29 7.10 9.90
C GLN A 360 2.63 6.68 8.60
N LEU A 361 3.02 7.28 7.46
CA LEU A 361 2.55 6.87 6.14
C LEU A 361 2.91 5.42 5.85
N THR A 362 4.15 4.99 6.09
CA THR A 362 4.56 3.60 5.85
C THR A 362 3.78 2.63 6.74
N ARG A 363 3.54 2.97 8.01
CA ARG A 363 2.73 2.17 8.93
C ARG A 363 1.29 2.02 8.44
N LEU A 364 0.65 3.11 8.04
CA LEU A 364 -0.72 3.11 7.51
C LEU A 364 -0.78 2.39 6.16
N TRP A 365 0.25 2.54 5.33
CA TRP A 365 0.36 1.84 4.05
C TRP A 365 0.46 0.33 4.25
N ILE A 366 1.26 -0.14 5.21
CA ILE A 366 1.34 -1.57 5.57
C ILE A 366 -0.02 -2.07 6.05
N GLN A 367 -0.73 -1.30 6.89
CA GLN A 367 -2.08 -1.67 7.35
C GLN A 367 -3.09 -1.79 6.21
N GLU A 368 -3.03 -0.91 5.21
CA GLU A 368 -3.86 -1.03 4.00
C GLU A 368 -3.35 -2.13 3.05
N TYR A 369 -2.07 -2.50 3.11
CA TYR A 369 -1.49 -3.60 2.33
C TYR A 369 -2.02 -4.95 2.78
N THR A 370 -2.22 -5.13 4.09
CA THR A 370 -2.70 -6.39 4.68
C THR A 370 -4.12 -6.75 4.24
N GLN A 371 -4.92 -5.76 3.86
CA GLN A 371 -6.32 -5.93 3.46
C GLN A 371 -6.49 -6.33 1.99
N LEU A 372 -5.40 -6.47 1.23
CA LEU A 372 -5.45 -6.76 -0.20
C LEU A 372 -5.21 -8.23 -0.51
N GLU A 373 -5.96 -8.75 -1.48
CA GLU A 373 -5.80 -10.11 -2.01
C GLU A 373 -5.44 -10.11 -3.51
N GLY A 374 -4.72 -11.14 -3.95
CA GLY A 374 -4.48 -11.43 -5.36
C GLY A 374 -3.54 -10.44 -6.07
N LYS A 375 -3.93 -9.99 -7.28
CA LYS A 375 -3.06 -9.17 -8.17
C LYS A 375 -2.64 -7.82 -7.58
N GLN A 376 -3.43 -7.21 -6.70
CA GLN A 376 -3.08 -5.91 -6.11
C GLN A 376 -1.88 -6.01 -5.17
N HIS A 377 -1.75 -7.14 -4.48
CA HIS A 377 -0.63 -7.42 -3.61
C HIS A 377 0.70 -7.41 -4.39
N GLN A 378 0.68 -7.98 -5.60
CA GLN A 378 1.79 -8.00 -6.53
C GLN A 378 2.15 -6.59 -7.03
N THR A 379 1.19 -5.79 -7.46
CA THR A 379 1.43 -4.40 -7.91
C THR A 379 2.03 -3.53 -6.82
N ARG A 380 1.51 -3.61 -5.59
CA ARG A 380 2.07 -2.86 -4.45
C ARG A 380 3.46 -3.36 -4.05
N PHE A 381 3.73 -4.66 -4.16
CA PHE A 381 5.07 -5.19 -3.97
C PHE A 381 6.05 -4.68 -5.05
N ASP A 382 5.63 -4.63 -6.32
CA ASP A 382 6.47 -4.12 -7.40
C ASP A 382 6.86 -2.65 -7.17
N VAL A 383 6.02 -1.88 -6.49
CA VAL A 383 6.32 -0.50 -6.07
C VAL A 383 7.34 -0.46 -4.94
N LEU A 384 7.13 -1.27 -3.89
CA LEU A 384 8.14 -1.40 -2.82
C LEU A 384 9.51 -1.74 -3.39
N TRP A 385 9.53 -2.68 -4.33
CA TRP A 385 10.73 -3.12 -5.03
C TRP A 385 11.36 -2.01 -5.88
N THR A 386 10.57 -1.28 -6.67
CA THR A 386 11.07 -0.20 -7.55
C THR A 386 11.48 1.06 -6.81
N ALA A 387 10.97 1.29 -5.59
CA ALA A 387 11.37 2.38 -4.71
C ALA A 387 12.73 2.19 -4.03
N ALA A 388 13.50 1.17 -4.44
CA ALA A 388 14.89 0.93 -4.04
C ALA A 388 15.04 0.51 -2.55
N PRO A 389 16.26 0.17 -2.08
CA PRO A 389 16.58 -0.22 -0.70
C PRO A 389 15.90 0.54 0.45
N CYS A 390 15.67 1.83 0.27
CA CYS A 390 15.16 2.72 1.31
C CYS A 390 13.71 2.42 1.72
N SER A 391 12.87 1.87 0.83
CA SER A 391 11.49 1.47 1.16
C SER A 391 11.48 0.37 2.22
N PHE A 392 12.32 -0.66 2.02
CA PHE A 392 12.50 -1.77 2.94
C PHE A 392 13.13 -1.32 4.26
N GLN A 393 14.07 -0.38 4.23
CA GLN A 393 14.62 0.20 5.46
C GLN A 393 13.56 0.98 6.25
N ALA A 394 12.72 1.78 5.59
CA ALA A 394 11.62 2.48 6.24
C ALA A 394 10.63 1.50 6.89
N ILE A 395 10.31 0.38 6.19
CA ILE A 395 9.48 -0.69 6.74
C ILE A 395 10.09 -1.27 8.03
N LEU A 396 11.41 -1.50 8.08
CA LEU A 396 12.05 -2.01 9.31
C LEU A 396 11.99 -1.03 10.47
N HIS A 397 12.06 0.27 10.19
CA HIS A 397 11.91 1.27 11.24
C HIS A 397 10.50 1.31 11.84
N VAL A 398 9.48 0.84 11.10
CA VAL A 398 8.13 0.67 11.66
C VAL A 398 8.12 -0.35 12.81
N VAL A 399 8.97 -1.38 12.73
CA VAL A 399 9.11 -2.42 13.77
C VAL A 399 9.71 -1.86 15.05
N ASP A 400 10.73 -0.99 14.94
CA ASP A 400 11.42 -0.42 16.10
C ASP A 400 10.62 0.70 16.78
N ALA A 401 9.73 1.36 16.03
CA ALA A 401 9.02 2.52 16.52
C ALA A 401 7.89 2.09 17.46
N PRO A 402 7.87 2.57 18.73
CA PRO A 402 6.82 2.23 19.66
C PRO A 402 5.44 2.55 19.06
N SER A 403 4.46 1.67 19.29
CA SER A 403 3.10 1.93 18.86
C SER A 403 2.63 3.25 19.47
N MET A 404 2.34 4.24 18.62
CA MET A 404 1.88 5.57 19.03
C MET A 404 0.45 5.52 19.61
N ALA A 405 -0.26 4.41 19.39
CA ALA A 405 -1.62 4.23 19.87
C ALA A 405 -1.70 3.04 20.85
N PRO A 406 -2.54 3.11 21.90
CA PRO A 406 -2.77 2.00 22.83
C PRO A 406 -3.51 0.79 22.20
N VAL A 407 -3.57 0.71 20.87
CA VAL A 407 -4.22 -0.38 20.14
C VAL A 407 -3.32 -1.62 20.24
N GLY A 408 -3.84 -2.67 20.86
CA GLY A 408 -3.07 -3.76 21.45
C GLY A 408 -2.19 -4.59 20.50
N LEU A 409 -1.44 -5.51 21.11
CA LEU A 409 -0.48 -6.46 20.51
C LEU A 409 -0.92 -7.13 19.19
N LEU A 410 -2.23 -7.27 18.94
CA LEU A 410 -2.75 -7.88 17.71
C LEU A 410 -2.34 -7.11 16.45
N ASN A 411 -2.28 -5.77 16.52
CA ASN A 411 -1.87 -4.94 15.39
C ASN A 411 -0.37 -5.03 15.09
N GLU A 412 0.45 -5.29 16.11
CA GLU A 412 1.90 -5.46 15.92
C GLU A 412 2.22 -6.79 15.23
N VAL A 413 1.53 -7.88 15.60
CA VAL A 413 1.75 -9.19 14.97
C VAL A 413 1.35 -9.18 13.49
N VAL A 414 0.17 -8.66 13.14
CA VAL A 414 -0.29 -8.54 11.74
C VAL A 414 0.67 -7.69 10.91
N MET A 415 1.21 -6.63 11.51
CA MET A 415 2.21 -5.79 10.84
C MET A 415 3.50 -6.57 10.56
N VAL A 416 4.02 -7.31 11.54
CA VAL A 416 5.22 -8.13 11.37
C VAL A 416 5.00 -9.24 10.33
N GLU A 417 3.81 -9.85 10.27
CA GLU A 417 3.45 -10.81 9.21
C GLU A 417 3.64 -10.20 7.82
N CYS A 418 3.08 -9.02 7.58
CA CYS A 418 3.18 -8.35 6.28
C CYS A 418 4.59 -7.87 5.95
N ILE A 419 5.34 -7.44 6.96
CA ILE A 419 6.75 -7.14 6.79
C ILE A 419 7.50 -8.41 6.38
N CYS A 420 7.28 -9.54 7.05
CA CYS A 420 7.91 -10.80 6.69
C CYS A 420 7.57 -11.20 5.25
N ASP A 421 6.30 -11.12 4.84
CA ASP A 421 5.90 -11.48 3.47
C ASP A 421 6.60 -10.60 2.42
N ALA A 422 6.61 -9.28 2.60
CA ALA A 422 7.34 -8.37 1.71
C ALA A 422 8.84 -8.73 1.65
N TYR A 423 9.46 -9.07 2.77
CA TYR A 423 10.86 -9.46 2.82
C TYR A 423 11.14 -10.86 2.23
N ILE A 424 10.19 -11.80 2.31
CA ILE A 424 10.27 -13.11 1.65
C ILE A 424 10.23 -12.92 0.14
N GLN A 425 9.27 -12.14 -0.36
CA GLN A 425 9.15 -11.82 -1.78
C GLN A 425 10.41 -11.11 -2.30
N LEU A 426 10.96 -10.20 -1.49
CA LEU A 426 12.24 -9.54 -1.75
C LEU A 426 13.37 -10.57 -1.92
N ALA A 427 13.56 -11.44 -0.92
CA ALA A 427 14.60 -12.47 -0.92
C ALA A 427 14.46 -13.45 -2.09
N LYS A 428 13.22 -13.86 -2.43
CA LYS A 428 12.94 -14.76 -3.56
C LYS A 428 13.28 -14.14 -4.92
N ARG A 429 13.13 -12.82 -5.07
CA ARG A 429 13.41 -12.11 -6.33
C ARG A 429 14.85 -11.69 -6.51
N ILE A 430 15.55 -11.36 -5.43
CA ILE A 430 16.96 -11.00 -5.50
C ILE A 430 17.75 -12.27 -5.79
N ALA A 431 18.45 -12.30 -6.93
CA ALA A 431 19.52 -13.27 -7.11
C ALA A 431 20.52 -13.08 -5.95
N PRO A 432 21.06 -14.15 -5.33
CA PRO A 432 21.85 -14.11 -4.08
C PRO A 432 23.12 -13.21 -4.08
N ASN A 433 23.35 -12.45 -5.15
CA ASN A 433 24.53 -11.66 -5.41
C ASN A 433 24.30 -10.13 -5.40
N ASP A 434 23.06 -9.61 -5.29
CA ASP A 434 22.89 -8.15 -5.16
C ASP A 434 23.24 -7.68 -3.74
N LEU A 435 24.48 -7.21 -3.58
CA LEU A 435 25.02 -6.72 -2.31
C LEU A 435 24.17 -5.60 -1.70
N ARG A 436 23.45 -4.80 -2.50
CA ARG A 436 22.65 -3.67 -1.99
C ARG A 436 21.51 -4.15 -1.09
N TYR A 437 20.90 -5.27 -1.44
CA TYR A 437 19.79 -5.81 -0.66
C TYR A 437 20.23 -6.86 0.36
N ARG A 438 21.43 -7.43 0.22
CA ARG A 438 22.00 -8.36 1.19
C ARG A 438 22.03 -7.75 2.60
N ASP A 439 22.51 -6.51 2.73
CA ASP A 439 22.60 -5.84 4.03
C ASP A 439 21.22 -5.52 4.61
N ILE A 440 20.24 -5.23 3.75
CA ILE A 440 18.85 -4.94 4.15
C ILE A 440 18.16 -6.21 4.64
N LEU A 441 18.29 -7.32 3.89
CA LEU A 441 17.79 -8.63 4.28
C LEU A 441 18.44 -9.09 5.60
N ALA A 442 19.74 -8.87 5.73
CA ALA A 442 20.47 -9.16 6.95
C ALA A 442 19.95 -8.38 8.16
N GLU A 443 19.74 -7.08 8.01
CA GLU A 443 19.19 -6.22 9.06
C GLU A 443 17.74 -6.57 9.39
N ALA A 444 16.94 -6.93 8.39
CA ALA A 444 15.59 -7.41 8.58
C ALA A 444 15.54 -8.68 9.43
N CYS A 445 16.38 -9.66 9.11
CA CYS A 445 16.48 -10.88 9.91
C CYS A 445 16.80 -10.56 11.37
N LYS A 446 17.75 -9.66 11.65
CA LYS A 446 18.11 -9.29 13.04
C LYS A 446 16.92 -8.69 13.80
N LYS A 447 16.16 -7.79 13.18
CA LYS A 447 15.05 -7.07 13.82
C LYS A 447 13.81 -7.94 14.01
N ILE A 448 13.55 -8.82 13.05
CA ILE A 448 12.34 -9.66 13.03
C ILE A 448 12.52 -10.93 13.87
N CYS A 449 13.73 -11.52 13.93
CA CYS A 449 13.95 -12.78 14.66
C CYS A 449 13.50 -12.80 16.13
N PRO A 450 13.64 -11.72 16.93
CA PRO A 450 13.13 -11.70 18.30
C PRO A 450 11.63 -12.02 18.42
N TYR A 451 10.83 -11.71 17.39
CA TYR A 451 9.40 -11.97 17.38
C TYR A 451 9.05 -13.46 17.35
N ILE A 452 10.00 -14.34 17.01
CA ILE A 452 9.80 -15.80 17.06
C ILE A 452 9.53 -16.32 18.49
N LEU A 453 9.91 -15.54 19.50
CA LEU A 453 9.79 -15.91 20.91
C LEU A 453 8.48 -15.45 21.55
N ILE A 454 7.64 -14.70 20.83
CA ILE A 454 6.35 -14.22 21.32
C ILE A 454 5.47 -15.43 21.72
N PRO A 455 4.86 -15.43 22.93
CA PRO A 455 4.07 -16.54 23.43
C PRO A 455 2.76 -16.77 22.65
N ASP A 456 2.26 -18.01 22.68
CA ASP A 456 1.12 -18.52 21.91
C ASP A 456 -0.22 -18.03 22.44
N ASN A 457 -0.49 -16.75 22.27
CA ASN A 457 -1.77 -16.19 22.73
C ASN A 457 -2.80 -16.11 21.58
N ASN A 458 -2.38 -16.21 20.31
CA ASN A 458 -3.26 -16.13 19.13
C ASN A 458 -2.70 -16.87 17.90
N GLU A 459 -3.55 -17.10 16.90
CA GLU A 459 -3.21 -17.73 15.61
C GLU A 459 -2.20 -16.92 14.80
N HIS A 460 -2.28 -15.59 14.86
CA HIS A 460 -1.33 -14.69 14.20
C HIS A 460 0.12 -14.91 14.68
N ALA A 461 0.36 -15.19 15.95
CA ALA A 461 1.72 -15.47 16.43
C ALA A 461 2.30 -16.76 15.80
N GLU A 462 1.46 -17.74 15.46
CA GLU A 462 1.87 -18.96 14.76
C GLU A 462 2.20 -18.70 13.30
N ASN A 463 1.32 -17.99 12.59
CA ASN A 463 1.52 -17.59 11.20
C ASN A 463 2.76 -16.72 11.04
N MET A 464 2.91 -15.70 11.88
CA MET A 464 4.11 -14.87 11.95
C MET A 464 5.37 -15.71 12.10
N ARG A 465 5.42 -16.70 13.01
CA ARG A 465 6.60 -17.57 13.17
C ARG A 465 6.91 -18.39 11.94
N GLY A 466 5.88 -18.93 11.27
CA GLY A 466 6.04 -19.63 10.00
C GLY A 466 6.70 -18.72 8.95
N LEU A 467 6.23 -17.48 8.83
CA LEU A 467 6.79 -16.48 7.93
C LEU A 467 8.24 -16.07 8.31
N ILE A 468 8.56 -15.95 9.60
CA ILE A 468 9.94 -15.69 10.04
C ILE A 468 10.87 -16.82 9.60
N VAL A 469 10.46 -18.07 9.78
CA VAL A 469 11.26 -19.23 9.34
C VAL A 469 11.39 -19.25 7.82
N GLU A 470 10.31 -19.00 7.08
CA GLU A 470 10.35 -18.91 5.62
C GLU A 470 11.29 -17.80 5.14
N LEU A 471 11.27 -16.63 5.78
CA LEU A 471 12.18 -15.53 5.50
C LEU A 471 13.63 -15.94 5.69
N LEU A 472 13.96 -16.58 6.83
CA LEU A 472 15.31 -17.06 7.11
C LEU A 472 15.80 -18.07 6.04
N ILE A 473 14.92 -18.96 5.59
CA ILE A 473 15.21 -19.90 4.51
C ILE A 473 15.45 -19.16 3.19
N ALA A 474 14.57 -18.23 2.83
CA ALA A 474 14.62 -17.48 1.57
C ALA A 474 15.86 -16.59 1.46
N VAL A 475 16.30 -15.97 2.56
CA VAL A 475 17.47 -15.09 2.64
C VAL A 475 18.79 -15.86 2.44
N GLY A 476 18.81 -17.14 2.81
CA GLY A 476 19.93 -18.05 2.60
C GLY A 476 21.11 -17.87 3.57
N PRO A 477 22.00 -18.87 3.63
CA PRO A 477 23.03 -18.97 4.67
C PRO A 477 24.08 -17.85 4.60
N GLU A 478 24.47 -17.41 3.41
CA GLU A 478 25.50 -16.36 3.25
C GLU A 478 25.05 -14.99 3.78
N THR A 479 23.78 -14.64 3.55
CA THR A 479 23.22 -13.38 4.05
C THR A 479 23.02 -13.45 5.56
N LEU A 480 22.57 -14.59 6.09
CA LEU A 480 22.51 -14.83 7.54
C LEU A 480 23.90 -14.79 8.19
N LYS A 481 24.92 -15.31 7.52
CA LYS A 481 26.32 -15.20 7.93
C LYS A 481 26.78 -13.74 8.00
N SER A 482 26.39 -12.91 7.02
CA SER A 482 26.65 -11.47 7.06
C SER A 482 25.91 -10.79 8.23
N ALA A 483 24.62 -11.11 8.41
CA ALA A 483 23.76 -10.52 9.43
C ALA A 483 24.27 -10.80 10.84
N TYR A 484 24.57 -12.06 11.14
CA TYR A 484 24.89 -12.49 12.48
C TYR A 484 26.41 -12.54 12.75
N GLY A 485 27.20 -12.14 11.75
CA GLY A 485 28.66 -12.11 11.77
C GLY A 485 29.28 -13.48 11.50
N ASP A 486 30.54 -13.46 11.07
CA ASP A 486 31.39 -14.65 11.17
C ASP A 486 31.68 -14.91 12.65
N ALA A 487 31.64 -16.17 13.10
CA ALA A 487 31.75 -16.55 14.52
C ALA A 487 33.04 -16.06 15.24
N THR A 488 33.95 -15.45 14.47
CA THR A 488 35.23 -14.89 14.87
C THR A 488 35.17 -13.43 15.32
N ALA A 489 34.13 -12.65 15.01
CA ALA A 489 33.99 -11.25 15.44
C ALA A 489 33.56 -11.15 16.92
N VAL A 490 34.50 -10.79 17.80
CA VAL A 490 34.36 -10.84 19.27
C VAL A 490 33.38 -9.80 19.83
N GLU A 491 33.19 -8.66 19.16
CA GLU A 491 32.37 -7.55 19.67
C GLU A 491 30.86 -7.70 19.40
N PHE A 492 30.44 -8.55 18.45
CA PHE A 492 29.02 -8.73 18.10
C PHE A 492 28.30 -9.81 18.94
N ARG A 493 28.97 -10.34 19.98
CA ARG A 493 28.59 -11.56 20.73
C ARG A 493 27.41 -11.45 21.70
N TRP A 494 26.91 -10.25 22.01
CA TRP A 494 26.02 -10.07 23.16
C TRP A 494 24.53 -9.96 22.82
N ASN A 495 24.14 -9.41 21.67
CA ASN A 495 22.71 -9.23 21.36
C ASN A 495 22.06 -10.44 20.67
N ASN A 496 22.79 -11.18 19.82
CA ASN A 496 22.22 -12.29 19.03
C ASN A 496 22.39 -13.67 19.67
N ARG A 497 23.39 -13.85 20.54
CA ARG A 497 23.50 -15.01 21.43
C ARG A 497 22.21 -15.17 22.26
N GLY A 498 21.63 -14.03 22.67
CA GLY A 498 20.36 -13.98 23.38
C GLY A 498 19.22 -14.70 22.66
N ILE A 499 19.03 -14.49 21.35
CA ILE A 499 17.88 -15.07 20.63
C ILE A 499 18.02 -16.60 20.54
N VAL A 500 19.18 -17.11 20.09
CA VAL A 500 19.38 -18.57 19.96
C VAL A 500 19.34 -19.24 21.34
N GLU A 501 19.94 -18.64 22.37
CA GLU A 501 19.85 -19.16 23.73
C GLU A 501 18.42 -19.11 24.27
N GLN A 502 17.66 -18.04 24.02
CA GLN A 502 16.26 -17.93 24.39
C GLN A 502 15.39 -18.95 23.64
N VAL A 503 15.66 -19.23 22.37
CA VAL A 503 15.01 -20.30 21.61
C VAL A 503 15.30 -21.65 22.26
N LEU A 504 16.57 -21.95 22.55
CA LEU A 504 16.96 -23.20 23.23
C LEU A 504 16.33 -23.31 24.63
N GLN A 505 16.31 -22.22 25.41
CA GLN A 505 15.66 -22.16 26.71
C GLN A 505 14.15 -22.34 26.62
N THR A 506 13.50 -21.74 25.62
CA THR A 506 12.06 -21.88 25.36
C THR A 506 11.74 -23.33 25.01
N ILE A 507 12.51 -23.95 24.12
CA ILE A 507 12.33 -25.36 23.80
C ILE A 507 12.55 -26.23 25.05
N ALA A 508 13.63 -25.99 25.80
CA ALA A 508 13.91 -26.74 27.02
C ALA A 508 12.76 -26.60 28.04
N GLY A 509 12.25 -25.39 28.23
CA GLY A 509 11.08 -25.10 29.07
C GLY A 509 9.82 -25.82 28.59
N MET A 510 9.56 -25.87 27.29
CA MET A 510 8.44 -26.63 26.72
C MET A 510 8.56 -28.13 27.00
N ILE A 511 9.79 -28.68 26.92
CA ILE A 511 10.05 -30.08 27.25
C ILE A 511 9.89 -30.31 28.76
N THR A 512 10.46 -29.47 29.62
CA THR A 512 10.46 -29.69 31.09
C THR A 512 9.11 -29.42 31.73
N HIS A 513 8.38 -28.37 31.34
CA HIS A 513 7.05 -28.09 31.89
C HIS A 513 6.01 -29.15 31.51
N SER A 514 6.22 -29.89 30.42
CA SER A 514 5.40 -31.06 30.11
C SER A 514 5.60 -32.23 31.09
N SER A 515 6.65 -32.20 31.92
CA SER A 515 7.03 -33.29 32.83
C SER A 515 6.63 -33.09 34.30
N ASP A 516 6.25 -31.87 34.71
CA ASP A 516 5.84 -31.56 36.10
C ASP A 516 4.41 -32.03 36.45
N GLY A 517 3.65 -32.54 35.48
CA GLY A 517 2.29 -33.05 35.66
C GLY A 517 2.17 -34.45 36.25
N GLY A 518 3.13 -34.96 37.03
CA GLY A 518 3.09 -36.34 37.53
C GLY A 518 3.11 -37.41 36.41
N PRO A 519 3.30 -38.69 36.76
CA PRO A 519 3.47 -39.78 35.78
C PRO A 519 2.24 -40.05 34.89
N ASP A 520 1.06 -39.50 35.23
CA ASP A 520 -0.20 -39.71 34.49
C ASP A 520 -0.60 -38.56 33.54
N VAL A 521 -0.06 -37.35 33.73
CA VAL A 521 -0.25 -36.22 32.82
C VAL A 521 0.98 -36.10 31.93
N GLN A 522 1.19 -37.09 31.07
CA GLN A 522 1.74 -36.80 29.74
C GLN A 522 0.77 -35.82 29.09
N ALA A 523 1.03 -34.52 29.28
CA ALA A 523 0.25 -33.47 28.68
C ALA A 523 0.30 -33.69 27.17
N ILE A 524 -0.84 -34.03 26.57
CA ILE A 524 -1.01 -34.04 25.12
C ILE A 524 -0.60 -32.64 24.68
N TRP A 525 0.54 -32.54 24.01
CA TRP A 525 0.93 -31.28 23.41
C TRP A 525 -0.20 -30.88 22.48
N THR A 526 -0.66 -29.65 22.63
CA THR A 526 -1.63 -29.12 21.68
C THR A 526 -0.97 -29.07 20.30
N GLU A 527 -1.78 -29.11 19.24
CA GLU A 527 -1.31 -28.91 17.86
C GLU A 527 -0.46 -27.63 17.75
N ARG A 528 -0.90 -26.56 18.43
CA ARG A 528 -0.17 -25.29 18.55
C ARG A 528 1.22 -25.41 19.17
N GLN A 529 1.36 -26.14 20.28
CA GLN A 529 2.65 -26.38 20.92
C GLN A 529 3.59 -27.19 20.02
N THR A 530 3.04 -28.18 19.31
CA THR A 530 3.78 -29.01 18.35
C THR A 530 4.29 -28.16 17.18
N LEU A 531 3.44 -27.30 16.63
CA LEU A 531 3.81 -26.39 15.54
C LEU A 531 4.85 -25.35 15.97
N ARG A 532 4.70 -24.74 17.15
CA ARG A 532 5.70 -23.84 17.72
C ARG A 532 7.04 -24.51 17.86
N MET A 533 7.08 -25.70 18.46
CA MET A 533 8.32 -26.47 18.63
C MET A 533 9.00 -26.70 17.28
N LYS A 534 8.23 -27.07 16.25
CA LYS A 534 8.73 -27.26 14.90
C LYS A 534 9.37 -25.99 14.36
N HIS A 535 8.69 -24.83 14.43
CA HIS A 535 9.25 -23.55 13.95
C HIS A 535 10.56 -23.18 14.67
N LEU A 536 10.63 -23.41 15.98
CA LEU A 536 11.85 -23.16 16.76
C LEU A 536 13.00 -24.08 16.34
N LEU A 537 12.72 -25.36 16.07
CA LEU A 537 13.72 -26.31 15.56
C LEU A 537 14.16 -25.97 14.13
N ASP A 538 13.23 -25.63 13.24
CA ASP A 538 13.52 -25.24 11.86
C ASP A 538 14.40 -23.98 11.82
N MET A 539 14.15 -23.00 12.70
CA MET A 539 15.04 -21.86 12.89
C MET A 539 16.46 -22.31 13.27
N LEU A 540 16.61 -23.21 14.25
CA LEU A 540 17.92 -23.73 14.65
C LEU A 540 18.65 -24.43 13.50
N VAL A 541 17.94 -25.21 12.68
CA VAL A 541 18.50 -25.85 11.47
C VAL A 541 19.08 -24.79 10.54
N VAL A 542 18.34 -23.71 10.27
CA VAL A 542 18.79 -22.64 9.37
C VAL A 542 20.04 -21.93 9.90
N PHE A 543 20.09 -21.59 11.19
CA PHE A 543 21.26 -20.94 11.81
C PHE A 543 22.48 -21.87 11.86
N LEU A 544 22.27 -23.16 12.16
CA LEU A 544 23.36 -24.15 12.12
C LEU A 544 23.89 -24.30 10.70
N HIS A 545 23.03 -24.37 9.69
CA HIS A 545 23.45 -24.46 8.29
C HIS A 545 24.26 -23.23 7.84
N ALA A 546 23.89 -22.04 8.31
CA ALA A 546 24.59 -20.79 8.01
C ALA A 546 25.97 -20.66 8.70
N LYS A 547 26.37 -21.61 9.56
CA LYS A 547 27.62 -21.57 10.36
C LYS A 547 27.77 -20.31 11.23
N THR A 548 26.69 -19.57 11.48
CA THR A 548 26.68 -18.31 12.25
C THR A 548 26.90 -18.54 13.74
N CYS A 549 26.71 -19.76 14.22
CA CYS A 549 26.54 -20.07 15.63
C CYS A 549 27.50 -21.14 16.15
N ALA A 550 28.81 -21.10 15.84
CA ALA A 550 29.75 -22.11 16.36
C ALA A 550 29.71 -22.21 17.90
N ALA A 551 29.63 -21.08 18.62
CA ALA A 551 29.51 -21.06 20.08
C ALA A 551 28.14 -21.54 20.58
N SER A 552 27.05 -21.14 19.92
CA SER A 552 25.70 -21.60 20.29
C SER A 552 25.45 -23.05 19.89
N ALA A 553 26.16 -23.58 18.89
CA ALA A 553 26.20 -24.99 18.54
C ALA A 553 26.89 -25.79 19.65
N ILE A 554 27.92 -25.24 20.29
CA ILE A 554 28.52 -25.83 21.50
C ILE A 554 27.50 -25.83 22.65
N VAL A 555 26.86 -24.69 22.95
CA VAL A 555 25.84 -24.61 24.02
C VAL A 555 24.63 -25.53 23.72
N ALA A 556 24.16 -25.54 22.47
CA ALA A 556 23.14 -26.48 22.02
C ALA A 556 23.63 -27.92 22.21
N SER A 557 24.88 -28.22 21.84
CA SER A 557 25.45 -29.56 21.97
C SER A 557 25.57 -30.04 23.42
N THR A 558 25.87 -29.15 24.37
CA THR A 558 26.15 -29.54 25.76
C THR A 558 24.93 -29.59 26.66
N THR A 559 24.02 -28.62 26.54
CA THR A 559 22.86 -28.50 27.44
C THR A 559 21.56 -28.92 26.79
N PHE A 560 21.39 -28.64 25.50
CA PHE A 560 20.12 -28.85 24.81
C PHE A 560 19.99 -30.27 24.26
N MET A 561 21.07 -30.86 23.73
CA MET A 561 21.09 -32.26 23.30
C MET A 561 20.65 -33.19 24.42
N ALA A 562 21.16 -32.98 25.65
CA ALA A 562 20.80 -33.80 26.82
C ALA A 562 19.28 -33.79 27.11
N THR A 563 18.55 -32.74 26.71
CA THR A 563 17.09 -32.63 26.88
C THR A 563 16.32 -33.10 25.62
N LEU A 564 16.81 -32.76 24.43
CA LEU A 564 16.14 -33.07 23.16
C LEU A 564 16.26 -34.56 22.79
N ILE A 565 17.40 -35.19 23.09
CA ILE A 565 17.68 -36.59 22.74
C ILE A 565 16.74 -37.56 23.44
N PRO A 566 16.57 -37.52 24.79
CA PRO A 566 15.63 -38.41 25.46
C PRO A 566 14.20 -38.18 24.99
N TRP A 567 13.85 -36.94 24.67
CA TRP A 567 12.53 -36.58 24.17
C TRP A 567 12.27 -37.14 22.76
N ALA A 568 13.18 -36.94 21.81
CA ALA A 568 13.05 -37.41 20.43
C ALA A 568 13.18 -38.95 20.28
N SER A 569 13.78 -39.60 21.28
CA SER A 569 13.96 -41.06 21.32
C SER A 569 12.77 -41.80 21.93
N ARG A 570 11.86 -41.12 22.64
CA ARG A 570 10.65 -41.73 23.19
C ARG A 570 9.71 -42.11 22.04
N GLN A 571 9.34 -43.39 21.96
CA GLN A 571 8.27 -43.81 21.06
C GLN A 571 6.94 -43.24 21.57
N PRO A 572 6.07 -42.70 20.69
CA PRO A 572 4.74 -42.30 21.08
C PRO A 572 4.02 -43.54 21.65
N ASP A 573 3.48 -43.40 22.86
CA ASP A 573 2.78 -44.48 23.54
C ASP A 573 1.58 -44.91 22.68
N SER A 574 1.52 -46.19 22.31
CA SER A 574 0.48 -46.74 21.42
C SER A 574 -0.93 -46.63 21.99
N SER A 575 -1.05 -46.31 23.28
CA SER A 575 -2.29 -46.16 24.02
C SER A 575 -2.93 -44.76 23.93
N ARG A 576 -2.23 -43.73 23.43
CA ARG A 576 -2.76 -42.37 23.29
C ARG A 576 -2.59 -41.87 21.84
N PRO A 577 -3.68 -41.65 21.07
CA PRO A 577 -3.56 -41.16 19.71
C PRO A 577 -3.01 -39.73 19.72
N VAL A 578 -1.83 -39.54 19.12
CA VAL A 578 -1.37 -38.21 18.70
C VAL A 578 -2.41 -37.69 17.70
N THR A 579 -2.92 -36.48 17.92
CA THR A 579 -3.98 -35.87 17.09
C THR A 579 -3.60 -35.77 15.61
N ASP A 580 -2.30 -35.69 15.28
CA ASP A 580 -1.78 -35.85 13.93
C ASP A 580 -0.39 -36.53 13.91
N ALA A 581 -0.34 -37.79 13.48
CA ALA A 581 0.89 -38.56 13.34
C ALA A 581 1.88 -37.95 12.31
N THR A 582 1.39 -37.12 11.39
CA THR A 582 2.18 -36.44 10.36
C THR A 582 3.01 -35.32 10.96
N GLN A 583 2.39 -34.46 11.77
CA GLN A 583 3.07 -33.37 12.47
C GLN A 583 4.18 -33.89 13.40
N TRP A 584 3.92 -34.99 14.12
CA TRP A 584 4.93 -35.60 14.99
C TRP A 584 6.15 -36.14 14.22
N LYS A 585 5.92 -36.76 13.06
CA LYS A 585 7.01 -37.21 12.18
C LYS A 585 7.85 -36.04 11.68
N LEU A 586 7.20 -34.94 11.28
CA LEU A 586 7.86 -33.75 10.78
C LEU A 586 8.70 -33.08 11.88
N LEU A 587 8.14 -32.96 13.08
CA LEU A 587 8.81 -32.44 14.26
C LEU A 587 10.04 -33.27 14.64
N ARG A 588 9.90 -34.60 14.63
CA ARG A 588 11.02 -35.52 14.87
C ARG A 588 12.09 -35.37 13.81
N ALA A 589 11.73 -35.21 12.53
CA ALA A 589 12.69 -34.97 11.46
C ALA A 589 13.50 -33.68 11.69
N SER A 590 12.83 -32.56 12.03
CA SER A 590 13.53 -31.30 12.36
C SER A 590 14.47 -31.46 13.57
N ALA A 591 14.02 -32.15 14.63
CA ALA A 591 14.87 -32.44 15.79
C ALA A 591 16.12 -33.24 15.40
N LEU A 592 15.97 -34.31 14.63
CA LEU A 592 17.10 -35.14 14.17
C LEU A 592 18.06 -34.36 13.26
N MET A 593 17.56 -33.44 12.42
CA MET A 593 18.40 -32.55 11.62
C MET A 593 19.23 -31.61 12.49
N VAL A 594 18.63 -31.02 13.53
CA VAL A 594 19.36 -30.21 14.52
C VAL A 594 20.47 -31.04 15.17
N LEU A 595 20.18 -32.27 15.60
CA LEU A 595 21.18 -33.17 16.21
C LEU A 595 22.34 -33.43 15.23
N GLY A 596 22.04 -33.77 13.98
CA GLY A 596 23.05 -34.06 12.95
C GLY A 596 23.94 -32.86 12.63
N LEU A 597 23.34 -31.68 12.44
CA LEU A 597 24.07 -30.45 12.18
C LEU A 597 24.88 -29.97 13.39
N ALA A 598 24.35 -30.11 14.62
CA ALA A 598 25.09 -29.78 15.82
C ALA A 598 26.33 -30.67 15.97
N CYS A 599 26.21 -31.98 15.71
CA CYS A 599 27.33 -32.93 15.76
C CYS A 599 28.41 -32.63 14.70
N SER A 600 28.02 -32.22 13.48
CA SER A 600 28.98 -31.86 12.44
C SER A 600 29.76 -30.58 12.79
N HIS A 601 29.08 -29.57 13.33
CA HIS A 601 29.71 -28.35 13.82
C HIS A 601 30.55 -28.58 15.08
N PHE A 602 30.08 -29.44 15.98
CA PHE A 602 30.81 -29.83 17.17
C PHE A 602 32.17 -30.45 16.81
N ARG A 603 32.24 -31.31 15.79
CA ARG A 603 33.52 -31.83 15.29
C ARG A 603 34.45 -30.74 14.78
N ILE A 604 33.92 -29.76 14.05
CA ILE A 604 34.71 -28.61 13.58
C ILE A 604 35.21 -27.79 14.78
N CYS A 605 34.35 -27.56 15.78
CA CYS A 605 34.73 -26.85 16.99
C CYS A 605 35.78 -27.62 17.80
N CYS A 606 35.64 -28.94 17.92
CA CYS A 606 36.59 -29.81 18.59
C CYS A 606 37.92 -29.91 17.87
N SER A 607 37.94 -29.90 16.54
CA SER A 607 39.19 -29.85 15.78
C SER A 607 39.88 -28.49 15.93
N VAL A 608 39.12 -27.39 16.01
CA VAL A 608 39.65 -26.05 16.30
C VAL A 608 40.12 -25.94 17.75
N LEU A 609 39.38 -26.49 18.71
CA LEU A 609 39.72 -26.46 20.14
C LEU A 609 40.93 -27.34 20.45
N THR A 610 41.04 -28.54 19.89
CA THR A 610 42.23 -29.38 20.03
C THR A 610 43.46 -28.76 19.35
N LYS A 611 43.27 -28.06 18.22
CA LYS A 611 44.35 -27.27 17.59
C LYS A 611 44.77 -26.06 18.42
N LYS A 612 43.85 -25.39 19.11
CA LYS A 612 44.11 -24.15 19.86
C LYS A 612 44.47 -24.40 21.34
N PHE A 613 44.04 -25.52 21.89
CA PHE A 613 44.24 -25.98 23.27
C PHE A 613 44.56 -27.48 23.23
N PRO A 614 45.84 -27.85 23.08
CA PRO A 614 46.27 -29.26 22.98
C PRO A 614 45.92 -30.10 24.21
N GLU A 615 45.65 -29.44 25.35
CA GLU A 615 45.27 -30.06 26.62
C GLU A 615 43.77 -30.40 26.70
N PHE A 616 42.96 -30.04 25.70
CA PHE A 616 41.54 -30.38 25.67
C PHE A 616 41.35 -31.85 25.29
N ASP A 617 41.00 -32.69 26.28
CA ASP A 617 40.71 -34.11 26.09
C ASP A 617 39.33 -34.31 25.45
N LEU A 618 39.36 -34.40 24.11
CA LEU A 618 38.17 -34.60 23.28
C LEU A 618 37.47 -35.93 23.58
N ASP A 619 38.24 -36.98 23.87
CA ASP A 619 37.70 -38.32 24.10
C ASP A 619 36.96 -38.38 25.43
N ALA A 620 37.51 -37.78 26.49
CA ALA A 620 36.80 -37.66 27.77
C ALA A 620 35.48 -36.87 27.63
N PHE A 621 35.48 -35.79 26.87
CA PHE A 621 34.30 -34.96 26.65
C PHE A 621 33.23 -35.68 25.81
N VAL A 622 33.63 -36.34 24.72
CA VAL A 622 32.72 -37.12 23.86
C VAL A 622 32.15 -38.32 24.60
N ASN A 623 32.95 -39.02 25.41
CA ASN A 623 32.48 -40.13 26.24
C ASN A 623 31.46 -39.65 27.30
N THR A 624 31.61 -38.42 27.82
CA THR A 624 30.62 -37.83 28.74
C THR A 624 29.28 -37.56 28.06
N ILE A 625 29.26 -37.23 26.76
CA ILE A 625 28.03 -37.04 25.99
C ILE A 625 27.41 -38.39 25.59
N LEU A 626 28.25 -39.37 25.24
CA LEU A 626 27.83 -40.70 24.77
C LEU A 626 27.40 -41.66 25.90
N ASP A 627 27.70 -41.35 27.16
CA ASP A 627 27.22 -42.10 28.34
C ASP A 627 25.70 -41.95 28.59
N SER A 628 24.99 -41.18 27.75
CA SER A 628 23.53 -41.16 27.72
C SER A 628 23.01 -42.24 26.75
N ASP A 629 22.29 -43.25 27.26
CA ASP A 629 21.78 -44.47 26.60
C ASP A 629 20.91 -44.26 25.32
N SER A 630 21.44 -43.60 24.29
CA SER A 630 20.73 -43.34 23.03
C SER A 630 21.50 -43.94 21.85
N LEU A 631 21.21 -45.22 21.59
CA LEU A 631 21.63 -45.95 20.38
C LEU A 631 21.28 -45.17 19.08
N ALA A 632 20.24 -44.33 19.13
CA ALA A 632 19.81 -43.48 18.02
C ALA A 632 20.84 -42.38 17.68
N LEU A 633 21.53 -41.78 18.65
CA LEU A 633 22.64 -40.86 18.33
C LEU A 633 23.78 -41.56 17.64
N LEU A 634 24.10 -42.76 18.09
CA LEU A 634 25.21 -43.51 17.52
C LEU A 634 24.94 -43.76 16.03
N GLU A 635 23.72 -44.14 15.67
CA GLU A 635 23.30 -44.33 14.28
C GLU A 635 23.22 -43.02 13.47
N ILE A 636 22.77 -41.91 14.06
CA ILE A 636 22.71 -40.59 13.40
C ILE A 636 24.11 -40.02 13.17
N CYS A 637 24.98 -40.12 14.19
CA CYS A 637 26.38 -39.77 14.10
C CYS A 637 27.10 -40.66 13.08
N GLN A 638 26.82 -41.98 13.05
CA GLN A 638 27.37 -42.91 12.06
C GLN A 638 26.85 -42.66 10.64
N SER A 639 25.59 -42.29 10.46
CA SER A 639 25.03 -41.96 9.14
C SER A 639 25.53 -40.62 8.62
N SER A 640 25.66 -39.62 9.50
CA SER A 640 26.30 -38.33 9.17
C SER A 640 27.79 -38.49 8.88
N MET A 641 28.47 -39.41 9.58
CA MET A 641 29.84 -39.84 9.29
C MET A 641 29.98 -40.45 7.90
N ARG A 642 29.01 -41.25 7.44
CA ARG A 642 29.05 -41.88 6.12
C ARG A 642 28.74 -40.91 4.97
N MET A 643 27.88 -39.91 5.18
CA MET A 643 27.58 -38.91 4.13
C MET A 643 28.74 -37.96 3.84
N TYR A 644 29.55 -37.60 4.84
CA TYR A 644 30.70 -36.70 4.64
C TYR A 644 31.99 -37.42 4.24
N ALA A 645 32.14 -38.71 4.54
CA ALA A 645 33.29 -39.50 4.06
C ALA A 645 33.29 -39.73 2.53
N CYS A 646 32.23 -39.35 1.82
CA CYS A 646 32.12 -39.42 0.35
C CYS A 646 32.34 -38.07 -0.36
N GLY A 647 32.63 -36.98 0.36
CA GLY A 647 33.03 -35.71 -0.24
C GLY A 647 34.52 -35.49 -0.01
N ASP A 648 35.27 -35.39 -1.10
CA ASP A 648 36.74 -35.31 -1.19
C ASP A 648 37.46 -34.74 0.04
N LEU A 649 38.24 -35.61 0.69
CA LEU A 649 39.35 -35.25 1.58
C LEU A 649 40.60 -35.14 0.71
N ASP A 650 40.85 -33.93 0.22
CA ASP A 650 42.21 -33.38 0.13
C ASP A 650 42.19 -32.04 0.91
N ASP A 651 43.01 -32.00 1.97
CA ASP A 651 43.23 -30.97 3.02
C ASP A 651 42.35 -30.98 4.29
#